data_AF-A0A955DQU0-F1
#
_entry.id   AF-A0A955DQU0-F1
#
_cell.length_a   1.000
_cell.length_b   1.000
_cell.length_c   1.000
_cell.angle_alpha   90.00
_cell.angle_beta   90.00
_cell.angle_gamma   90.00
#
_symmetry.space_group_name_H-M   'P 1'
#
loop_
_entity.id
_entity.type
_entity.pdbx_description
1 polymer ?
#
loop_
_entity_poly.entity_id
_entity_poly.type
_entity_poly.pdbx_seq_one_letter_code
_entity_poly.pdbx_strand_id
1 'polypeptide(L)'
;MMSTPTGNPRMQLSRRSRRLMSVVVSMPALLIALWWCAPAWGQSGAEGSGADAAQNAGQDAAQETGAPSPQAGTTTPPVVPPAPAVGDSLVEVAQPTSLPEIAEVQARRAALEKLETKSDTDKAELDVLAAVEQFLMERDRYKREAEEFARLEQAAPAEMTAVQAELVDQPAITLPSAAELDGLEATELATRLNAARARLDQQRQEREQIELLPTTRTQRREAIPVERSAAQARINELQIASTTESASDEPIPLATARRWRRQAEIVSYEAKLDRLNHELANYDARKDLLRAKRSLYERRVLDAQALVTRYENSLAAAQAREAKNIVLRAEREKDRANALGDAIVIEIAKENLRLADRIESIVGDIDTANVERQIVSAARDRWKGAFQAMNEKIVRVGFTDAIGIGLRRQRSELPLISVHERNLEERRRTMNDAEFQRAEYEEQQITLVQLDQEIDQRLSAEGLNSTEPISEERRENIAEALRLQRDQYLPEAVLVYDRYLDVLDPLQEAERELTDVVRTFRRFIDERVLWIQSTEALRFESIAESVDATRWILSPSRWSAAGDVLFSDARSRPIRYGLFAIVTLGLLGFRRMIRRRMKRLGELARHKIRGRFSHTLAGLGLTALLAGSVALPIWGLGIVPADAQGATELSTALSIALQRAGILIFAFAFCWEMCRADGLGDAHFRWRPPALKLIRRQLHWYAPIAVTAMVLVLVFDTQ
;
A
#
# COMPACT_ATOMS: atom_id res chain seq x y z
N MET A 1 -27.52 -7.04 -55.64
CA MET A 1 -27.64 -5.94 -56.62
C MET A 1 -27.45 -4.64 -55.84
N MET A 2 -26.43 -3.83 -56.18
CA MET A 2 -26.56 -2.65 -57.05
C MET A 2 -27.59 -1.65 -56.48
N SER A 3 -27.24 -0.57 -55.77
CA SER A 3 -26.28 0.54 -56.01
C SER A 3 -26.89 1.72 -56.78
N THR A 4 -26.42 2.93 -56.42
CA THR A 4 -26.63 4.26 -57.05
C THR A 4 -27.90 5.04 -56.63
N PRO A 5 -27.91 6.39 -56.75
CA PRO A 5 -26.85 7.28 -57.24
C PRO A 5 -26.34 8.33 -56.24
N THR A 6 -25.25 8.99 -56.62
CA THR A 6 -24.70 10.19 -55.98
C THR A 6 -25.54 11.44 -56.28
N GLY A 7 -25.60 12.38 -55.32
CA GLY A 7 -26.18 13.70 -55.53
C GLY A 7 -25.55 14.73 -54.58
N ASN A 8 -24.76 15.67 -55.12
CA ASN A 8 -24.07 16.71 -54.34
C ASN A 8 -24.64 18.10 -54.65
N PRO A 9 -25.39 18.71 -53.72
CA PRO A 9 -25.67 20.14 -53.73
C PRO A 9 -24.86 20.90 -52.66
N ARG A 10 -24.19 21.97 -53.09
CA ARG A 10 -23.55 22.98 -52.21
C ARG A 10 -24.54 23.48 -51.14
N MET A 11 -24.27 23.26 -49.85
CA MET A 11 -25.01 23.92 -48.78
C MET A 11 -24.29 25.20 -48.29
N GLN A 12 -25.07 26.24 -48.00
CA GLN A 12 -24.55 27.57 -47.70
C GLN A 12 -24.04 27.67 -46.25
N LEU A 13 -22.84 28.21 -46.05
CA LEU A 13 -22.40 28.68 -44.73
C LEU A 13 -23.25 29.89 -44.31
N SER A 14 -24.24 29.64 -43.45
CA SER A 14 -25.14 30.68 -42.96
C SER A 14 -24.38 31.81 -42.24
N ARG A 15 -24.91 33.04 -42.27
CA ARG A 15 -24.29 34.21 -41.62
C ARG A 15 -24.11 34.07 -40.09
N ARG A 16 -24.66 33.02 -39.45
CA ARG A 16 -24.39 32.69 -38.04
C ARG A 16 -23.05 31.96 -37.83
N SER A 17 -22.66 31.01 -38.69
CA SER A 17 -21.44 30.21 -38.44
C SER A 17 -20.17 31.06 -38.49
N ARG A 18 -20.07 31.99 -39.45
CA ARG A 18 -18.96 32.96 -39.51
C ARG A 18 -18.87 33.89 -38.30
N ARG A 19 -19.98 34.19 -37.61
CA ARG A 19 -19.99 34.98 -36.36
C ARG A 19 -19.56 34.17 -35.13
N LEU A 20 -19.80 32.86 -35.12
CA LEU A 20 -19.28 31.95 -34.08
C LEU A 20 -17.77 31.73 -34.25
N MET A 21 -17.30 31.57 -35.49
CA MET A 21 -15.86 31.43 -35.80
C MET A 21 -15.00 32.58 -35.24
N SER A 22 -15.48 33.83 -35.29
CA SER A 22 -14.80 34.99 -34.71
C SER A 22 -14.81 35.04 -33.17
N VAL A 23 -15.68 34.25 -32.50
CA VAL A 23 -15.70 34.15 -31.03
C VAL A 23 -14.76 33.04 -30.55
N VAL A 24 -14.68 31.92 -31.27
CA VAL A 24 -13.90 30.74 -30.85
C VAL A 24 -12.39 30.96 -30.93
N VAL A 25 -11.88 31.52 -32.04
CA VAL A 25 -10.45 31.89 -32.15
C VAL A 25 -10.07 32.96 -31.11
N SER A 26 -11.07 33.70 -30.62
CA SER A 26 -10.88 34.73 -29.61
C SER A 26 -10.84 34.22 -28.18
N MET A 27 -10.95 32.91 -27.86
CA MET A 27 -11.02 32.45 -26.45
C MET A 27 -9.78 32.82 -25.60
N PRO A 28 -8.52 32.55 -26.04
CA PRO A 28 -7.33 33.05 -25.33
C PRO A 28 -7.30 34.58 -25.29
N ALA A 29 -7.70 35.22 -26.39
CA ALA A 29 -7.83 36.67 -26.48
C ALA A 29 -8.95 37.23 -25.57
N LEU A 30 -9.91 36.41 -25.11
CA LEU A 30 -11.02 36.78 -24.22
C LEU A 30 -10.57 36.72 -22.76
N LEU A 31 -9.77 35.72 -22.39
CA LEU A 31 -9.09 35.69 -21.09
C LEU A 31 -8.08 36.84 -20.98
N ILE A 32 -7.31 37.11 -22.05
CA ILE A 32 -6.38 38.24 -22.13
C ILE A 32 -7.15 39.58 -22.13
N ALA A 33 -8.25 39.72 -22.88
CA ALA A 33 -9.01 40.97 -22.97
C ALA A 33 -9.85 41.26 -21.71
N LEU A 34 -10.47 40.27 -21.06
CA LEU A 34 -11.14 40.45 -19.76
C LEU A 34 -10.17 41.02 -18.71
N TRP A 35 -8.89 40.69 -18.86
CA TRP A 35 -7.82 41.04 -17.96
C TRP A 35 -7.07 42.34 -18.37
N TRP A 36 -6.97 42.67 -19.66
CA TRP A 36 -6.50 43.98 -20.18
C TRP A 36 -7.57 45.08 -20.12
N CYS A 37 -8.86 44.77 -20.26
CA CYS A 37 -9.95 45.76 -20.20
C CYS A 37 -10.29 46.21 -18.78
N ALA A 38 -9.53 45.79 -17.75
CA ALA A 38 -9.56 46.42 -16.43
C ALA A 38 -8.95 47.83 -16.54
N PRO A 39 -9.75 48.92 -16.41
CA PRO A 39 -9.41 50.20 -17.03
C PRO A 39 -8.15 50.87 -16.45
N ALA A 40 -7.22 51.19 -17.35
CA ALA A 40 -5.96 51.88 -17.06
C ALA A 40 -6.17 53.41 -16.96
N TRP A 41 -6.24 53.93 -15.73
CA TRP A 41 -6.12 55.36 -15.42
C TRP A 41 -5.11 55.52 -14.27
N GLY A 42 -4.07 56.34 -14.46
CA GLY A 42 -3.02 56.57 -13.45
C GLY A 42 -1.58 56.27 -13.87
N GLN A 43 -1.17 56.69 -15.08
CA GLN A 43 0.25 56.93 -15.39
C GLN A 43 0.41 58.35 -15.95
N SER A 44 1.05 59.22 -15.18
CA SER A 44 1.44 60.58 -15.58
C SER A 44 2.46 61.14 -14.58
N GLY A 45 3.60 61.62 -15.07
CA GLY A 45 4.58 62.39 -14.27
C GLY A 45 5.61 61.55 -13.49
N ALA A 46 6.87 61.69 -13.89
CA ALA A 46 8.11 61.76 -13.09
C ALA A 46 9.27 61.00 -13.76
N GLU A 47 10.06 61.71 -14.55
CA GLU A 47 11.43 61.33 -14.93
C GLU A 47 12.41 61.63 -13.76
N GLY A 48 13.62 61.07 -13.79
CA GLY A 48 14.68 61.51 -12.86
C GLY A 48 15.84 60.55 -12.57
N SER A 49 16.96 60.75 -13.29
CA SER A 49 18.37 60.78 -12.81
C SER A 49 19.03 59.58 -12.10
N GLY A 50 20.32 59.35 -12.41
CA GLY A 50 21.25 58.41 -11.75
C GLY A 50 21.27 57.01 -12.38
N ALA A 51 22.30 56.52 -13.10
CA ALA A 51 23.72 56.89 -13.26
C ALA A 51 24.67 56.55 -12.08
N ASP A 52 25.89 56.14 -12.46
CA ASP A 52 27.10 55.83 -11.65
C ASP A 52 27.09 54.57 -10.73
N ALA A 53 28.17 53.80 -10.54
CA ALA A 53 29.46 53.67 -11.28
C ALA A 53 30.25 52.38 -10.90
N ALA A 54 31.30 52.07 -11.68
CA ALA A 54 32.63 51.49 -11.36
C ALA A 54 32.80 50.46 -10.19
N GLN A 55 33.30 49.23 -10.40
CA GLN A 55 34.69 48.77 -10.70
C GLN A 55 35.69 48.75 -9.51
N ASN A 56 36.15 47.55 -9.12
CA ASN A 56 37.55 47.12 -8.87
C ASN A 56 37.55 45.60 -8.49
N ALA A 57 38.49 44.70 -8.80
CA ALA A 57 39.90 44.71 -9.27
C ALA A 57 40.98 44.49 -8.17
N GLY A 58 42.02 43.71 -8.50
CA GLY A 58 43.07 43.16 -7.60
C GLY A 58 42.74 41.71 -7.16
N GLN A 59 43.43 40.61 -7.48
CA GLN A 59 44.83 40.23 -7.80
C GLN A 59 45.71 39.81 -6.61
N ASP A 60 46.16 38.54 -6.64
CA ASP A 60 47.50 37.98 -6.36
C ASP A 60 47.37 36.42 -6.52
N ALA A 61 48.25 35.59 -7.12
CA ALA A 61 49.70 35.56 -7.39
C ALA A 61 50.56 35.03 -6.20
N ALA A 62 51.48 34.05 -6.33
CA ALA A 62 51.80 33.10 -7.42
C ALA A 62 52.73 31.94 -6.91
N GLN A 63 52.82 30.80 -7.65
CA GLN A 63 53.96 29.84 -7.70
C GLN A 63 54.37 29.09 -6.38
N GLU A 64 55.19 28.03 -6.28
CA GLU A 64 55.61 26.84 -7.10
C GLU A 64 56.29 25.82 -6.13
N THR A 65 56.73 24.58 -6.41
CA THR A 65 56.90 23.75 -7.64
C THR A 65 55.98 22.49 -7.56
N GLY A 66 56.30 21.18 -7.72
CA GLY A 66 57.53 20.42 -8.03
C GLY A 66 57.37 18.89 -7.89
N ALA A 67 58.29 18.08 -8.44
CA ALA A 67 58.42 16.61 -8.28
C ALA A 67 59.90 16.16 -8.53
N PRO A 68 60.37 14.95 -8.11
CA PRO A 68 60.12 13.71 -8.87
C PRO A 68 60.12 12.38 -8.04
N SER A 69 60.00 11.24 -8.73
CA SER A 69 60.15 9.86 -8.18
C SER A 69 61.59 9.31 -8.32
N PRO A 70 61.93 8.21 -7.62
CA PRO A 70 62.84 7.22 -8.23
C PRO A 70 62.49 5.73 -7.97
N GLN A 71 62.50 4.96 -9.06
CA GLN A 71 63.11 3.62 -9.30
C GLN A 71 63.02 2.45 -8.29
N ALA A 72 63.09 1.23 -8.86
CA ALA A 72 63.08 -0.05 -8.14
C ALA A 72 64.47 -0.65 -7.95
N GLY A 73 64.62 -1.61 -7.02
CA GLY A 73 65.83 -2.41 -6.82
C GLY A 73 65.52 -3.87 -6.50
N THR A 74 66.24 -4.80 -7.14
CA THR A 74 66.14 -6.25 -6.93
C THR A 74 67.34 -6.80 -6.17
N THR A 75 67.13 -7.65 -5.17
CA THR A 75 68.20 -8.39 -4.48
C THR A 75 67.83 -9.87 -4.30
N THR A 76 68.80 -10.75 -4.58
CA THR A 76 68.66 -12.22 -4.54
C THR A 76 69.25 -12.77 -3.22
N PRO A 77 68.70 -13.83 -2.59
CA PRO A 77 69.29 -14.46 -1.41
C PRO A 77 70.46 -15.41 -1.76
N PRO A 78 71.51 -15.51 -0.91
CA PRO A 78 72.63 -16.46 -1.07
C PRO A 78 72.37 -17.83 -0.39
N VAL A 79 73.25 -18.81 -0.64
CA VAL A 79 73.01 -20.26 -0.40
C VAL A 79 74.30 -21.02 -0.02
N VAL A 80 74.27 -21.83 1.07
CA VAL A 80 75.09 -23.07 1.34
C VAL A 80 76.63 -22.92 1.63
N PRO A 81 77.34 -23.82 2.38
CA PRO A 81 77.05 -24.70 3.55
C PRO A 81 78.26 -24.70 4.58
N PRO A 82 78.77 -25.81 5.21
CA PRO A 82 78.21 -26.96 5.96
C PRO A 82 78.73 -27.06 7.46
N ALA A 83 78.44 -28.19 8.13
CA ALA A 83 78.76 -28.52 9.54
C ALA A 83 80.24 -28.88 9.88
N PRO A 84 80.56 -29.15 11.16
CA PRO A 84 80.88 -30.54 11.58
C PRO A 84 80.13 -31.01 12.85
N ALA A 85 80.34 -32.26 13.29
CA ALA A 85 79.47 -32.97 14.23
C ALA A 85 80.15 -33.58 15.48
N VAL A 86 79.37 -33.61 16.59
CA VAL A 86 79.50 -34.40 17.84
C VAL A 86 78.06 -34.53 18.40
N GLY A 87 77.59 -35.60 19.05
CA GLY A 87 78.16 -36.91 19.39
C GLY A 87 77.12 -37.76 20.16
N ASP A 88 77.51 -38.94 20.67
CA ASP A 88 76.62 -39.86 21.40
C ASP A 88 76.21 -39.38 22.81
N SER A 89 74.92 -39.55 23.17
CA SER A 89 74.49 -40.46 24.27
C SER A 89 73.03 -40.24 24.74
N LEU A 90 72.27 -41.34 24.88
CA LEU A 90 71.22 -41.62 25.89
C LEU A 90 70.18 -40.51 26.17
N VAL A 91 68.88 -40.66 25.86
CA VAL A 91 67.94 -41.62 26.47
C VAL A 91 66.68 -41.75 25.60
N GLU A 92 66.08 -42.95 25.57
CA GLU A 92 64.83 -43.24 24.87
C GLU A 92 63.59 -42.80 25.69
N VAL A 93 62.85 -41.80 25.21
CA VAL A 93 61.47 -41.50 25.66
C VAL A 93 60.58 -41.25 24.45
N ALA A 94 59.81 -42.26 24.05
CA ALA A 94 58.82 -42.14 22.99
C ALA A 94 57.62 -41.28 23.45
N GLN A 95 57.67 -39.97 23.19
CA GLN A 95 56.49 -39.09 23.25
C GLN A 95 55.69 -39.23 21.94
N PRO A 96 54.38 -39.48 21.97
CA PRO A 96 53.58 -39.62 20.75
C PRO A 96 53.55 -38.30 19.98
N THR A 97 54.03 -38.34 18.72
CA THR A 97 54.05 -37.18 17.81
C THR A 97 52.69 -36.89 17.18
N SER A 98 51.71 -37.76 17.41
CA SER A 98 50.32 -37.63 16.97
C SER A 98 49.49 -36.71 17.89
N LEU A 99 48.47 -36.07 17.31
CA LEU A 99 47.39 -35.44 18.05
C LEU A 99 46.58 -36.52 18.79
N PRO A 100 46.29 -36.38 20.09
CA PRO A 100 45.52 -37.37 20.85
C PRO A 100 44.03 -37.35 20.51
N GLU A 101 43.34 -38.43 20.85
CA GLU A 101 41.88 -38.50 20.83
C GLU A 101 41.25 -37.81 22.05
N ILE A 102 39.97 -37.43 21.94
CA ILE A 102 39.21 -36.78 23.02
C ILE A 102 39.23 -37.63 24.30
N ALA A 103 39.08 -38.94 24.17
CA ALA A 103 39.11 -39.88 25.30
C ALA A 103 40.46 -39.90 26.02
N GLU A 104 41.58 -39.74 25.31
CA GLU A 104 42.93 -39.69 25.88
C GLU A 104 43.16 -38.39 26.65
N VAL A 105 42.70 -37.26 26.08
CA VAL A 105 42.74 -35.93 26.74
C VAL A 105 41.88 -35.94 28.00
N GLN A 106 40.66 -36.47 27.93
CA GLN A 106 39.77 -36.63 29.08
C GLN A 106 40.36 -37.55 30.16
N ALA A 107 40.98 -38.67 29.77
CA ALA A 107 41.66 -39.56 30.71
C ALA A 107 42.85 -38.87 31.40
N ARG A 108 43.66 -38.10 30.66
CA ARG A 108 44.78 -37.31 31.22
C ARG A 108 44.28 -36.24 32.19
N ARG A 109 43.23 -35.49 31.83
CA ARG A 109 42.59 -34.51 32.71
C ARG A 109 42.06 -35.16 33.99
N ALA A 110 41.28 -36.24 33.87
CA ALA A 110 40.71 -36.96 35.01
C ALA A 110 41.77 -37.63 35.91
N ALA A 111 42.99 -37.87 35.41
CA ALA A 111 44.12 -38.31 36.23
C ALA A 111 44.74 -37.15 37.03
N LEU A 112 44.95 -35.99 36.40
CA LEU A 112 45.47 -34.78 37.05
C LEU A 112 44.46 -34.20 38.08
N GLU A 113 43.17 -34.22 37.76
CA GLU A 113 42.10 -33.77 38.67
C GLU A 113 42.06 -34.58 39.98
N LYS A 114 42.48 -35.85 39.96
CA LYS A 114 42.55 -36.74 41.14
C LYS A 114 43.77 -36.54 42.04
N LEU A 115 44.74 -35.70 41.68
CA LEU A 115 45.90 -35.40 42.54
C LEU A 115 45.46 -34.59 43.76
N GLU A 116 45.73 -35.08 44.98
CA GLU A 116 45.37 -34.40 46.23
C GLU A 116 46.10 -33.05 46.40
N THR A 117 47.36 -32.98 45.99
CA THR A 117 48.13 -31.75 45.86
C THR A 117 48.49 -31.53 44.40
N LYS A 118 48.20 -30.32 43.89
CA LYS A 118 48.44 -29.90 42.50
C LYS A 118 49.44 -28.76 42.49
N SER A 119 50.56 -28.92 41.80
CA SER A 119 51.49 -27.83 41.51
C SER A 119 50.85 -26.80 40.57
N ASP A 120 51.46 -25.62 40.44
CA ASP A 120 50.99 -24.63 39.47
C ASP A 120 51.20 -25.09 38.02
N THR A 121 52.16 -25.98 37.78
CA THR A 121 52.35 -26.68 36.50
C THR A 121 51.17 -27.62 36.20
N ASP A 122 50.67 -28.37 37.17
CA ASP A 122 49.52 -29.27 36.98
C ASP A 122 48.23 -28.51 36.69
N LYS A 123 48.04 -27.34 37.32
CA LYS A 123 46.92 -26.42 37.03
C LYS A 123 47.03 -25.89 35.60
N ALA A 124 48.21 -25.42 35.19
CA ALA A 124 48.46 -24.96 33.83
C ALA A 124 48.30 -26.08 32.79
N GLU A 125 48.65 -27.33 33.11
CA GLU A 125 48.40 -28.48 32.22
C GLU A 125 46.89 -28.75 32.10
N LEU A 126 46.14 -28.71 33.21
CA LEU A 126 44.69 -28.86 33.20
C LEU A 126 43.97 -27.79 32.35
N ASP A 127 44.32 -26.52 32.51
CA ASP A 127 43.73 -25.41 31.73
C ASP A 127 44.04 -25.56 30.23
N VAL A 128 45.27 -25.96 29.88
CA VAL A 128 45.68 -26.20 28.49
C VAL A 128 44.97 -27.42 27.90
N LEU A 129 44.82 -28.51 28.65
CA LEU A 129 44.10 -29.72 28.21
C LEU A 129 42.59 -29.49 28.08
N ALA A 130 41.98 -28.64 28.91
CA ALA A 130 40.58 -28.24 28.74
C ALA A 130 40.37 -27.50 27.40
N ALA A 131 41.30 -26.63 27.01
CA ALA A 131 41.29 -25.97 25.70
C ALA A 131 41.55 -26.96 24.53
N VAL A 132 42.42 -27.96 24.72
CA VAL A 132 42.60 -29.06 23.74
C VAL A 132 41.27 -29.78 23.50
N GLU A 133 40.60 -30.19 24.57
CA GLU A 133 39.32 -30.90 24.51
C GLU A 133 38.24 -30.08 23.79
N GLN A 134 38.12 -28.78 24.08
CA GLN A 134 37.18 -27.90 23.38
C GLN A 134 37.44 -27.88 21.87
N PHE A 135 38.68 -27.66 21.43
CA PHE A 135 38.99 -27.61 20.00
C PHE A 135 38.75 -28.96 19.29
N LEU A 136 39.00 -30.09 19.95
CA LEU A 136 38.65 -31.41 19.42
C LEU A 136 37.13 -31.62 19.32
N MET A 137 36.34 -31.15 20.29
CA MET A 137 34.87 -31.17 20.20
C MET A 137 34.35 -30.27 19.07
N GLU A 138 34.95 -29.10 18.86
CA GLU A 138 34.61 -28.20 17.75
C GLU A 138 34.96 -28.81 16.40
N ARG A 139 36.15 -29.42 16.26
CA ARG A 139 36.55 -30.21 15.07
C ARG A 139 35.49 -31.25 14.71
N ASP A 140 35.02 -32.02 15.68
CA ASP A 140 34.08 -33.12 15.44
C ASP A 140 32.65 -32.63 15.22
N ARG A 141 32.28 -31.45 15.74
CA ARG A 141 31.06 -30.74 15.32
C ARG A 141 31.15 -30.32 13.85
N TYR A 142 32.20 -29.59 13.46
CA TYR A 142 32.35 -29.09 12.09
C TYR A 142 32.42 -30.23 11.06
N LYS A 143 33.05 -31.38 11.40
CA LYS A 143 33.03 -32.58 10.56
C LYS A 143 31.61 -33.14 10.34
N ARG A 144 30.80 -33.29 11.40
CA ARG A 144 29.40 -33.75 11.26
C ARG A 144 28.57 -32.79 10.41
N GLU A 145 28.74 -31.48 10.61
CA GLU A 145 28.06 -30.44 9.81
C GLU A 145 28.52 -30.48 8.33
N ALA A 146 29.80 -30.74 8.06
CA ALA A 146 30.31 -30.92 6.70
C ALA A 146 29.74 -32.18 6.01
N GLU A 147 29.67 -33.30 6.73
CA GLU A 147 29.03 -34.53 6.25
C GLU A 147 27.54 -34.32 5.95
N GLU A 148 26.82 -33.56 6.77
CA GLU A 148 25.40 -33.25 6.53
C GLU A 148 25.25 -32.44 5.22
N PHE A 149 26.03 -31.38 5.03
CA PHE A 149 26.01 -30.62 3.78
C PHE A 149 26.38 -31.47 2.56
N ALA A 150 27.38 -32.36 2.67
CA ALA A 150 27.75 -33.28 1.59
C ALA A 150 26.63 -34.29 1.25
N ARG A 151 25.89 -34.79 2.24
CA ARG A 151 24.72 -35.66 2.02
C ARG A 151 23.58 -34.90 1.34
N LEU A 152 23.33 -33.65 1.75
CA LEU A 152 22.30 -32.78 1.15
C LEU A 152 22.65 -32.36 -0.29
N GLU A 153 23.94 -32.20 -0.60
CA GLU A 153 24.47 -31.99 -1.94
C GLU A 153 24.22 -33.22 -2.83
N GLN A 154 24.59 -34.42 -2.36
CA GLN A 154 24.39 -35.69 -3.08
C GLN A 154 22.91 -36.04 -3.30
N ALA A 155 22.03 -35.68 -2.36
CA ALA A 155 20.59 -35.90 -2.48
C ALA A 155 19.90 -34.92 -3.46
N ALA A 156 20.52 -33.78 -3.77
CA ALA A 156 19.90 -32.69 -4.52
C ALA A 156 19.34 -33.08 -5.91
N PRO A 157 20.03 -33.90 -6.74
CA PRO A 157 19.51 -34.29 -8.06
C PRO A 157 18.32 -35.25 -7.96
N ALA A 158 18.28 -36.10 -6.93
CA ALA A 158 17.16 -37.01 -6.68
C ALA A 158 15.93 -36.25 -6.16
N GLU A 159 16.11 -35.32 -5.21
CA GLU A 159 15.05 -34.39 -4.79
C GLU A 159 14.52 -33.57 -5.98
N MET A 160 15.42 -33.06 -6.83
CA MET A 160 15.05 -32.25 -8.00
C MET A 160 14.23 -33.06 -9.00
N THR A 161 14.62 -34.31 -9.27
CA THR A 161 13.88 -35.20 -10.17
C THR A 161 12.48 -35.50 -9.62
N ALA A 162 12.35 -35.76 -8.31
CA ALA A 162 11.05 -35.99 -7.67
C ALA A 162 10.13 -34.74 -7.71
N VAL A 163 10.67 -33.55 -7.41
CA VAL A 163 9.92 -32.29 -7.47
C VAL A 163 9.53 -31.94 -8.91
N GLN A 164 10.39 -32.21 -9.88
CA GLN A 164 10.10 -31.97 -11.30
C GLN A 164 9.06 -32.95 -11.85
N ALA A 165 9.08 -34.22 -11.41
CA ALA A 165 8.01 -35.18 -11.70
C ALA A 165 6.68 -34.73 -11.08
N GLU A 166 6.65 -34.33 -9.80
CA GLU A 166 5.41 -33.82 -9.18
C GLU A 166 4.85 -32.59 -9.93
N LEU A 167 5.71 -31.67 -10.38
CA LEU A 167 5.31 -30.49 -11.17
C LEU A 167 4.70 -30.82 -12.55
N VAL A 168 5.06 -31.96 -13.16
CA VAL A 168 4.65 -32.37 -14.51
C VAL A 168 3.49 -33.36 -14.47
N ASP A 169 3.59 -34.39 -13.62
CA ASP A 169 2.64 -35.49 -13.54
C ASP A 169 1.40 -35.16 -12.69
N GLN A 170 1.39 -34.04 -11.95
CA GLN A 170 0.15 -33.51 -11.40
C GLN A 170 -0.71 -32.90 -12.53
N PRO A 171 -1.88 -33.47 -12.87
CA PRO A 171 -2.90 -32.71 -13.60
C PRO A 171 -3.35 -31.51 -12.76
N ALA A 172 -4.01 -30.52 -13.39
CA ALA A 172 -4.74 -29.51 -12.62
C ALA A 172 -5.75 -30.21 -11.69
N ILE A 173 -5.96 -29.70 -10.47
CA ILE A 173 -6.88 -30.36 -9.53
C ILE A 173 -8.25 -30.55 -10.18
N THR A 174 -8.74 -31.80 -10.16
CA THR A 174 -10.13 -32.13 -10.46
C THR A 174 -11.02 -31.55 -9.36
N LEU A 175 -11.39 -30.29 -9.50
CA LEU A 175 -12.34 -29.62 -8.61
C LEU A 175 -13.67 -30.39 -8.67
N PRO A 176 -14.30 -30.74 -7.53
CA PRO A 176 -15.60 -31.42 -7.54
C PRO A 176 -16.61 -30.66 -8.39
N SER A 177 -17.36 -31.36 -9.23
CA SER A 177 -18.36 -30.75 -10.11
C SER A 177 -19.50 -30.10 -9.32
N ALA A 178 -20.24 -29.18 -9.94
CA ALA A 178 -21.38 -28.55 -9.27
C ALA A 178 -22.43 -29.61 -8.86
N ALA A 179 -22.73 -30.56 -9.74
CA ALA A 179 -23.67 -31.65 -9.49
C ALA A 179 -23.26 -32.58 -8.32
N GLU A 180 -21.97 -32.77 -8.06
CA GLU A 180 -21.47 -33.53 -6.91
C GLU A 180 -21.58 -32.76 -5.57
N LEU A 181 -21.78 -31.44 -5.62
CA LEU A 181 -21.87 -30.58 -4.44
C LEU A 181 -23.29 -30.05 -4.18
N ASP A 182 -24.12 -29.92 -5.21
CA ASP A 182 -25.48 -29.35 -5.09
C ASP A 182 -26.44 -30.21 -4.25
N GLY A 183 -26.17 -31.52 -4.14
CA GLY A 183 -26.94 -32.46 -3.33
C GLY A 183 -26.45 -32.64 -1.88
N LEU A 184 -25.44 -31.88 -1.44
CA LEU A 184 -24.88 -31.98 -0.09
C LEU A 184 -25.52 -30.96 0.88
N GLU A 185 -25.62 -31.34 2.15
CA GLU A 185 -26.08 -30.43 3.21
C GLU A 185 -25.02 -29.36 3.54
N ALA A 186 -25.48 -28.19 4.01
CA ALA A 186 -24.60 -27.08 4.39
C ALA A 186 -23.61 -27.46 5.51
N THR A 187 -24.01 -28.35 6.42
CA THR A 187 -23.19 -28.93 7.49
C THR A 187 -21.99 -29.72 6.95
N GLU A 188 -22.20 -30.56 5.94
CA GLU A 188 -21.13 -31.34 5.30
C GLU A 188 -20.25 -30.43 4.43
N LEU A 189 -20.84 -29.50 3.69
CA LEU A 189 -20.10 -28.51 2.90
C LEU A 189 -19.19 -27.63 3.77
N ALA A 190 -19.66 -27.19 4.94
CA ALA A 190 -18.85 -26.45 5.92
C ALA A 190 -17.72 -27.33 6.50
N THR A 191 -17.97 -28.61 6.75
CA THR A 191 -16.94 -29.57 7.21
C THR A 191 -15.84 -29.77 6.14
N ARG A 192 -16.24 -29.97 4.88
CA ARG A 192 -15.31 -30.09 3.73
C ARG A 192 -14.54 -28.78 3.48
N LEU A 193 -15.19 -27.62 3.63
CA LEU A 193 -14.57 -26.29 3.54
C LEU A 193 -13.49 -26.09 4.61
N ASN A 194 -13.77 -26.45 5.86
CA ASN A 194 -12.79 -26.31 6.95
C ASN A 194 -11.56 -27.22 6.74
N ALA A 195 -11.75 -28.44 6.24
CA ALA A 195 -10.64 -29.31 5.83
C ALA A 195 -9.83 -28.72 4.66
N ALA A 196 -10.48 -28.07 3.69
CA ALA A 196 -9.81 -27.40 2.58
C ALA A 196 -9.01 -26.15 3.05
N ARG A 197 -9.56 -25.37 3.99
CA ARG A 197 -8.89 -24.21 4.61
C ARG A 197 -7.64 -24.65 5.38
N ALA A 198 -7.74 -25.67 6.24
CA ALA A 198 -6.58 -26.21 6.96
C ALA A 198 -5.46 -26.69 6.01
N ARG A 199 -5.82 -27.31 4.88
CA ARG A 199 -4.86 -27.72 3.84
C ARG A 199 -4.22 -26.52 3.13
N LEU A 200 -4.99 -25.48 2.83
CA LEU A 200 -4.50 -24.23 2.23
C LEU A 200 -3.48 -23.55 3.16
N ASP A 201 -3.77 -23.44 4.45
CA ASP A 201 -2.87 -22.79 5.41
C ASP A 201 -1.60 -23.62 5.67
N GLN A 202 -1.67 -24.96 5.66
CA GLN A 202 -0.48 -25.82 5.64
C GLN A 202 0.40 -25.51 4.41
N GLN A 203 -0.17 -25.45 3.19
CA GLN A 203 0.62 -25.19 1.99
C GLN A 203 1.19 -23.76 1.97
N ARG A 204 0.50 -22.78 2.57
CA ARG A 204 1.03 -21.42 2.78
C ARG A 204 2.23 -21.42 3.72
N GLN A 205 2.17 -22.15 4.85
CA GLN A 205 3.30 -22.29 5.78
C GLN A 205 4.51 -22.99 5.14
N GLU A 206 4.29 -24.08 4.39
CA GLU A 206 5.37 -24.75 3.65
C GLU A 206 5.98 -23.83 2.58
N ARG A 207 5.17 -23.00 1.89
CA ARG A 207 5.68 -21.99 0.95
C ARG A 207 6.51 -20.92 1.66
N GLU A 208 6.05 -20.38 2.78
CA GLU A 208 6.74 -19.32 3.53
C GLU A 208 8.12 -19.77 4.00
N GLN A 209 8.24 -21.01 4.51
CA GLN A 209 9.53 -21.60 4.88
C GLN A 209 10.50 -21.64 3.69
N ILE A 210 10.01 -22.02 2.50
CA ILE A 210 10.79 -22.04 1.25
C ILE A 210 11.12 -20.62 0.75
N GLU A 211 10.26 -19.64 1.00
CA GLU A 211 10.39 -18.24 0.59
C GLU A 211 11.37 -17.44 1.45
N LEU A 212 11.61 -17.85 2.71
CA LEU A 212 12.62 -17.27 3.60
C LEU A 212 14.05 -17.73 3.28
N LEU A 213 14.23 -18.98 2.83
CA LEU A 213 15.56 -19.58 2.59
C LEU A 213 16.51 -18.78 1.68
N PRO A 214 16.07 -18.15 0.57
CA PRO A 214 16.96 -17.33 -0.28
C PRO A 214 17.61 -16.16 0.47
N THR A 215 16.87 -15.49 1.36
CA THR A 215 17.37 -14.34 2.13
C THR A 215 18.44 -14.78 3.12
N THR A 216 18.14 -15.80 3.93
CA THR A 216 19.09 -16.37 4.90
C THR A 216 20.35 -16.91 4.22
N ARG A 217 20.20 -17.62 3.08
CA ARG A 217 21.35 -18.10 2.29
C ARG A 217 22.18 -16.96 1.70
N THR A 218 21.57 -15.84 1.31
CA THR A 218 22.30 -14.68 0.77
C THR A 218 23.18 -14.05 1.84
N GLN A 219 22.61 -13.71 3.00
CA GLN A 219 23.35 -13.19 4.16
C GLN A 219 24.47 -14.15 4.60
N ARG A 220 24.19 -15.46 4.62
CA ARG A 220 25.19 -16.47 4.98
C ARG A 220 26.33 -16.57 3.94
N ARG A 221 26.04 -16.46 2.64
CA ARG A 221 27.07 -16.41 1.58
C ARG A 221 27.96 -15.17 1.66
N GLU A 222 27.46 -14.05 2.16
CA GLU A 222 28.26 -12.84 2.39
C GLU A 222 29.19 -12.98 3.60
N ALA A 223 28.78 -13.71 4.64
CA ALA A 223 29.59 -13.97 5.84
C ALA A 223 30.70 -15.02 5.63
N ILE A 224 30.45 -16.08 4.85
CA ILE A 224 31.36 -17.22 4.68
C ILE A 224 32.80 -16.81 4.23
N PRO A 225 33.01 -15.92 3.24
CA PRO A 225 34.35 -15.46 2.86
C PRO A 225 35.15 -14.84 4.02
N VAL A 226 34.48 -14.08 4.90
CA VAL A 226 35.10 -13.46 6.07
C VAL A 226 35.49 -14.53 7.10
N GLU A 227 34.60 -15.48 7.38
CA GLU A 227 34.89 -16.62 8.27
C GLU A 227 36.04 -17.49 7.76
N ARG A 228 36.10 -17.73 6.44
CA ARG A 228 37.20 -18.48 5.79
C ARG A 228 38.53 -17.73 5.88
N SER A 229 38.53 -16.42 5.59
CA SER A 229 39.76 -15.61 5.69
C SER A 229 40.28 -15.53 7.13
N ALA A 230 39.40 -15.41 8.12
CA ALA A 230 39.78 -15.41 9.53
C ALA A 230 40.33 -16.78 10.00
N ALA A 231 39.69 -17.88 9.60
CA ALA A 231 40.16 -19.23 9.91
C ALA A 231 41.54 -19.52 9.27
N GLN A 232 41.74 -19.14 8.00
CA GLN A 232 43.04 -19.33 7.33
C GLN A 232 44.14 -18.48 7.95
N ALA A 233 43.86 -17.21 8.28
CA ALA A 233 44.82 -16.36 9.00
C ALA A 233 45.24 -16.99 10.34
N ARG A 234 44.27 -17.55 11.09
CA ARG A 234 44.54 -18.19 12.37
C ARG A 234 45.36 -19.48 12.25
N ILE A 235 45.11 -20.31 11.23
CA ILE A 235 45.95 -21.48 10.94
C ILE A 235 47.41 -21.03 10.66
N ASN A 236 47.59 -19.99 9.83
CA ASN A 236 48.91 -19.48 9.48
C ASN A 236 49.66 -18.94 10.71
N GLU A 237 49.00 -18.19 11.60
CA GLU A 237 49.56 -17.73 12.88
C GLU A 237 50.10 -18.89 13.73
N LEU A 238 49.31 -19.96 13.87
CA LEU A 238 49.65 -21.11 14.70
C LEU A 238 50.81 -21.94 14.10
N GLN A 239 50.89 -22.03 12.77
CA GLN A 239 51.99 -22.68 12.06
C GLN A 239 53.31 -21.88 12.19
N ILE A 240 53.26 -20.55 12.08
CA ILE A 240 54.42 -19.68 12.32
C ILE A 240 54.89 -19.80 13.78
N ALA A 241 53.96 -19.78 14.75
CA ALA A 241 54.27 -19.98 16.16
C ALA A 241 54.93 -21.34 16.45
N SER A 242 54.43 -22.43 15.85
CA SER A 242 55.02 -23.77 16.03
C SER A 242 56.46 -23.88 15.49
N THR A 243 56.80 -23.11 14.45
CA THR A 243 58.15 -23.05 13.88
C THR A 243 59.14 -22.30 14.78
N THR A 244 58.64 -21.37 15.60
CA THR A 244 59.48 -20.42 16.37
C THR A 244 59.86 -20.94 17.76
N GLU A 245 59.06 -21.86 18.32
CA GLU A 245 59.07 -22.16 19.77
C GLU A 245 59.91 -23.37 20.19
N SER A 246 60.78 -23.90 19.31
CA SER A 246 61.49 -25.18 19.50
C SER A 246 62.61 -25.20 20.57
N ALA A 247 62.67 -24.21 21.47
CA ALA A 247 63.76 -24.05 22.45
C ALA A 247 63.30 -23.40 23.77
N SER A 248 62.24 -23.93 24.39
CA SER A 248 61.76 -23.52 25.72
C SER A 248 62.23 -24.47 26.83
N ASP A 249 62.77 -23.93 27.92
CA ASP A 249 63.21 -24.65 29.13
C ASP A 249 62.00 -25.02 30.04
N GLU A 250 60.93 -25.56 29.43
CA GLU A 250 59.63 -25.78 30.05
C GLU A 250 59.39 -27.26 30.41
N PRO A 251 58.76 -27.60 31.55
CA PRO A 251 58.44 -28.98 31.92
C PRO A 251 57.71 -29.75 30.80
N ILE A 252 58.26 -30.92 30.46
CA ILE A 252 57.86 -31.75 29.30
C ILE A 252 56.33 -31.97 29.20
N PRO A 253 55.58 -32.28 30.28
CA PRO A 253 54.13 -32.48 30.19
C PRO A 253 53.37 -31.24 29.71
N LEU A 254 53.71 -30.06 30.26
CA LEU A 254 53.07 -28.79 29.90
C LEU A 254 53.46 -28.35 28.48
N ALA A 255 54.71 -28.57 28.08
CA ALA A 255 55.17 -28.34 26.70
C ALA A 255 54.43 -29.27 25.70
N THR A 256 54.20 -30.54 26.04
CA THR A 256 53.39 -31.46 25.22
C THR A 256 51.92 -31.04 25.16
N ALA A 257 51.29 -30.66 26.28
CA ALA A 257 49.93 -30.13 26.28
C ALA A 257 49.79 -28.87 25.41
N ARG A 258 50.78 -27.96 25.44
CA ARG A 258 50.81 -26.74 24.60
C ARG A 258 51.03 -27.03 23.12
N ARG A 259 51.74 -28.11 22.77
CA ARG A 259 51.80 -28.63 21.38
C ARG A 259 50.43 -29.17 20.95
N TRP A 260 49.81 -30.03 21.77
CA TRP A 260 48.48 -30.57 21.51
C TRP A 260 47.43 -29.48 21.36
N ARG A 261 47.45 -28.40 22.17
CA ARG A 261 46.46 -27.31 22.06
C ARG A 261 46.51 -26.63 20.70
N ARG A 262 47.71 -26.31 20.22
CA ARG A 262 47.91 -25.70 18.89
C ARG A 262 47.50 -26.63 17.76
N GLN A 263 47.86 -27.92 17.85
CA GLN A 263 47.50 -28.88 16.82
C GLN A 263 45.98 -29.13 16.80
N ALA A 264 45.31 -29.19 17.96
CA ALA A 264 43.86 -29.27 18.08
C ALA A 264 43.18 -28.02 17.51
N GLU A 265 43.71 -26.83 17.82
CA GLU A 265 43.22 -25.55 17.29
C GLU A 265 43.34 -25.51 15.76
N ILE A 266 44.50 -25.88 15.18
CA ILE A 266 44.71 -26.01 13.73
C ILE A 266 43.66 -26.95 13.09
N VAL A 267 43.54 -28.21 13.55
CA VAL A 267 42.61 -29.16 12.91
C VAL A 267 41.14 -28.80 13.11
N SER A 268 40.81 -27.99 14.13
CA SER A 268 39.45 -27.46 14.32
C SER A 268 39.13 -26.35 13.31
N TYR A 269 40.10 -25.48 12.98
CA TYR A 269 39.95 -24.48 11.93
C TYR A 269 40.00 -25.10 10.53
N GLU A 270 40.78 -26.17 10.30
CA GLU A 270 40.75 -26.95 9.05
C GLU A 270 39.35 -27.57 8.85
N ALA A 271 38.82 -28.29 9.84
CA ALA A 271 37.46 -28.83 9.79
C ALA A 271 36.39 -27.74 9.61
N LYS A 272 36.60 -26.54 10.18
CA LYS A 272 35.73 -25.37 9.95
C LYS A 272 35.80 -24.89 8.50
N LEU A 273 36.97 -24.86 7.86
CA LEU A 273 37.13 -24.52 6.45
C LEU A 273 36.44 -25.54 5.54
N ASP A 274 36.58 -26.84 5.81
CA ASP A 274 35.90 -27.90 5.06
C ASP A 274 34.37 -27.79 5.16
N ARG A 275 33.84 -27.55 6.37
CA ARG A 275 32.42 -27.25 6.57
C ARG A 275 31.97 -26.04 5.77
N LEU A 276 32.75 -24.95 5.76
CA LEU A 276 32.45 -23.74 4.99
C LEU A 276 32.49 -23.96 3.47
N ASN A 277 33.32 -24.89 2.99
CA ASN A 277 33.36 -25.31 1.59
C ASN A 277 32.10 -26.10 1.21
N HIS A 278 31.73 -27.12 2.00
CA HIS A 278 30.51 -27.91 1.76
C HIS A 278 29.23 -27.08 1.94
N GLU A 279 29.20 -26.14 2.89
CA GLU A 279 28.07 -25.20 3.07
C GLU A 279 27.77 -24.43 1.76
N LEU A 280 28.82 -23.92 1.09
CA LEU A 280 28.71 -23.26 -0.22
C LEU A 280 28.31 -24.23 -1.35
N ALA A 281 28.93 -25.41 -1.42
CA ALA A 281 28.65 -26.39 -2.47
C ALA A 281 27.18 -26.83 -2.45
N ASN A 282 26.64 -27.17 -1.27
CA ASN A 282 25.22 -27.49 -1.08
C ASN A 282 24.29 -26.31 -1.43
N TYR A 283 24.71 -25.05 -1.26
CA TYR A 283 23.89 -23.89 -1.66
C TYR A 283 23.78 -23.73 -3.17
N ASP A 284 24.86 -23.95 -3.92
CA ASP A 284 24.83 -23.87 -5.38
C ASP A 284 24.17 -25.11 -6.01
N ALA A 285 24.46 -26.32 -5.50
CA ALA A 285 23.81 -27.55 -5.95
C ALA A 285 22.27 -27.54 -5.72
N ARG A 286 21.80 -26.98 -4.59
CA ARG A 286 20.36 -26.92 -4.24
C ARG A 286 19.68 -25.62 -4.66
N LYS A 287 20.31 -24.82 -5.54
CA LYS A 287 19.77 -23.55 -6.04
C LYS A 287 18.53 -23.73 -6.90
N ASP A 288 18.62 -24.59 -7.93
CA ASP A 288 17.49 -24.81 -8.85
C ASP A 288 16.42 -25.74 -8.24
N LEU A 289 16.81 -26.64 -7.33
CA LEU A 289 15.89 -27.38 -6.45
C LEU A 289 15.03 -26.43 -5.61
N LEU A 290 15.61 -25.37 -5.03
CA LEU A 290 14.86 -24.38 -4.26
C LEU A 290 13.88 -23.58 -5.15
N ARG A 291 14.27 -23.27 -6.40
CA ARG A 291 13.37 -22.65 -7.38
C ARG A 291 12.20 -23.59 -7.71
N ALA A 292 12.48 -24.86 -8.01
CA ALA A 292 11.46 -25.84 -8.34
C ALA A 292 10.48 -26.07 -7.16
N LYS A 293 11.00 -26.19 -5.92
CA LYS A 293 10.17 -26.26 -4.72
C LYS A 293 9.28 -25.02 -4.54
N ARG A 294 9.79 -23.80 -4.78
CA ARG A 294 8.95 -22.59 -4.74
C ARG A 294 7.81 -22.66 -5.77
N SER A 295 8.09 -23.06 -7.00
CA SER A 295 7.06 -23.22 -8.04
C SER A 295 6.02 -24.28 -7.70
N LEU A 296 6.45 -25.40 -7.08
CA LEU A 296 5.55 -26.45 -6.62
C LEU A 296 4.62 -25.96 -5.50
N TYR A 297 5.17 -25.31 -4.47
CA TYR A 297 4.37 -24.82 -3.35
C TYR A 297 3.43 -23.67 -3.75
N GLU A 298 3.85 -22.77 -4.65
CA GLU A 298 2.95 -21.75 -5.19
C GLU A 298 1.78 -22.40 -5.96
N ARG A 299 2.05 -23.43 -6.78
CA ARG A 299 0.98 -24.19 -7.46
C ARG A 299 0.06 -24.89 -6.46
N ARG A 300 0.60 -25.60 -5.46
CA ARG A 300 -0.20 -26.27 -4.41
C ARG A 300 -1.06 -25.28 -3.61
N VAL A 301 -0.59 -24.05 -3.37
CA VAL A 301 -1.37 -22.98 -2.73
C VAL A 301 -2.51 -22.52 -3.64
N LEU A 302 -2.27 -22.30 -4.93
CA LEU A 302 -3.31 -21.92 -5.90
C LEU A 302 -4.37 -23.02 -6.06
N ASP A 303 -3.94 -24.28 -6.17
CA ASP A 303 -4.80 -25.46 -6.29
C ASP A 303 -5.66 -25.66 -5.01
N ALA A 304 -5.09 -25.46 -3.81
CA ALA A 304 -5.84 -25.47 -2.55
C ALA A 304 -6.81 -24.28 -2.42
N GLN A 305 -6.40 -23.09 -2.86
CA GLN A 305 -7.24 -21.88 -2.85
C GLN A 305 -8.45 -22.03 -3.76
N ALA A 306 -8.28 -22.62 -4.94
CA ALA A 306 -9.38 -22.93 -5.86
C ALA A 306 -10.38 -23.93 -5.26
N LEU A 307 -9.90 -24.93 -4.51
CA LEU A 307 -10.76 -25.88 -3.80
C LEU A 307 -11.53 -25.21 -2.64
N VAL A 308 -10.90 -24.31 -1.88
CA VAL A 308 -11.58 -23.50 -0.86
C VAL A 308 -12.69 -22.67 -1.50
N THR A 309 -12.41 -21.87 -2.53
CA THR A 309 -13.42 -21.05 -3.21
C THR A 309 -14.54 -21.90 -3.82
N ARG A 310 -14.24 -23.12 -4.30
CA ARG A 310 -15.27 -24.05 -4.79
C ARG A 310 -16.23 -24.48 -3.67
N TYR A 311 -15.73 -24.79 -2.48
CA TYR A 311 -16.59 -25.13 -1.34
C TYR A 311 -17.30 -23.90 -0.75
N GLU A 312 -16.68 -22.72 -0.70
CA GLU A 312 -17.35 -21.47 -0.26
C GLU A 312 -18.58 -21.17 -1.13
N ASN A 313 -18.42 -21.19 -2.45
CA ASN A 313 -19.52 -20.90 -3.38
C ASN A 313 -20.65 -21.95 -3.30
N SER A 314 -20.32 -23.24 -3.09
CA SER A 314 -21.31 -24.29 -2.92
C SER A 314 -22.03 -24.22 -1.57
N LEU A 315 -21.35 -23.81 -0.50
CA LEU A 315 -21.95 -23.58 0.82
C LEU A 315 -22.93 -22.40 0.78
N ALA A 316 -22.54 -21.27 0.18
CA ALA A 316 -23.42 -20.12 -0.01
C ALA A 316 -24.67 -20.49 -0.83
N ALA A 317 -24.50 -21.26 -1.92
CA ALA A 317 -25.62 -21.77 -2.72
C ALA A 317 -26.55 -22.72 -1.92
N ALA A 318 -26.01 -23.54 -1.02
CA ALA A 318 -26.81 -24.38 -0.13
C ALA A 318 -27.60 -23.55 0.90
N GLN A 319 -26.96 -22.58 1.55
CA GLN A 319 -27.58 -21.68 2.52
C GLN A 319 -28.68 -20.82 1.89
N ALA A 320 -28.48 -20.29 0.68
CA ALA A 320 -29.51 -19.56 -0.06
C ALA A 320 -30.73 -20.44 -0.42
N ARG A 321 -30.51 -21.73 -0.76
CA ARG A 321 -31.62 -22.69 -0.94
C ARG A 321 -32.36 -22.97 0.36
N GLU A 322 -31.64 -23.06 1.48
CA GLU A 322 -32.22 -23.29 2.81
C GLU A 322 -33.07 -22.11 3.28
N ALA A 323 -32.55 -20.87 3.22
CA ALA A 323 -33.28 -19.65 3.55
C ALA A 323 -34.58 -19.51 2.74
N LYS A 324 -34.50 -19.74 1.42
CA LYS A 324 -35.68 -19.73 0.55
C LYS A 324 -36.70 -20.81 0.88
N ASN A 325 -36.26 -21.98 1.35
CA ASN A 325 -37.15 -23.02 1.84
C ASN A 325 -37.84 -22.65 3.16
N ILE A 326 -37.27 -21.75 3.97
CA ILE A 326 -37.91 -21.20 5.19
C ILE A 326 -39.02 -20.22 4.81
N VAL A 327 -38.78 -19.30 3.88
CA VAL A 327 -39.81 -18.39 3.32
C VAL A 327 -40.98 -19.21 2.75
N LEU A 328 -40.69 -20.20 1.91
CA LEU A 328 -41.71 -21.09 1.32
C LEU A 328 -42.46 -21.97 2.33
N ARG A 329 -42.00 -22.10 3.58
CA ARG A 329 -42.77 -22.69 4.69
C ARG A 329 -43.66 -21.62 5.33
N ALA A 330 -43.09 -20.49 5.72
CA ALA A 330 -43.81 -19.39 6.37
C ALA A 330 -44.99 -18.89 5.53
N GLU A 331 -44.84 -18.80 4.19
CA GLU A 331 -45.94 -18.49 3.28
C GLU A 331 -47.13 -19.46 3.42
N ARG A 332 -46.87 -20.76 3.54
CA ARG A 332 -47.89 -21.81 3.66
C ARG A 332 -48.56 -21.79 5.03
N GLU A 333 -47.81 -21.54 6.09
CA GLU A 333 -48.38 -21.40 7.44
C GLU A 333 -49.27 -20.15 7.53
N LYS A 334 -48.86 -19.04 6.89
CA LYS A 334 -49.70 -17.85 6.70
C LYS A 334 -50.98 -18.16 5.90
N ASP A 335 -50.90 -18.96 4.84
CA ASP A 335 -52.09 -19.35 4.06
C ASP A 335 -53.02 -20.32 4.82
N ARG A 336 -52.47 -21.19 5.69
CA ARG A 336 -53.28 -21.99 6.63
C ARG A 336 -53.96 -21.11 7.69
N ALA A 337 -53.25 -20.15 8.27
CA ALA A 337 -53.83 -19.19 9.21
C ALA A 337 -54.97 -18.39 8.58
N ASN A 338 -54.80 -17.94 7.33
CA ASN A 338 -55.86 -17.27 6.56
C ASN A 338 -57.09 -18.19 6.33
N ALA A 339 -56.89 -19.50 6.19
CA ALA A 339 -57.98 -20.48 6.04
C ALA A 339 -58.68 -20.83 7.37
N LEU A 340 -57.98 -20.72 8.51
CA LEU A 340 -58.56 -20.82 9.86
C LEU A 340 -59.38 -19.57 10.22
N GLY A 341 -59.00 -18.39 9.69
CA GLY A 341 -59.76 -17.14 9.84
C GLY A 341 -59.55 -16.39 11.15
N ASP A 342 -58.67 -16.85 12.04
CA ASP A 342 -58.35 -16.22 13.32
C ASP A 342 -57.36 -15.05 13.15
N ALA A 343 -57.76 -13.85 13.56
CA ALA A 343 -56.95 -12.63 13.43
C ALA A 343 -55.60 -12.70 14.18
N ILE A 344 -55.54 -13.36 15.35
CA ILE A 344 -54.32 -13.48 16.16
C ILE A 344 -53.35 -14.45 15.45
N VAL A 345 -53.83 -15.63 15.06
CA VAL A 345 -53.02 -16.64 14.34
C VAL A 345 -52.52 -16.08 13.00
N ILE A 346 -53.36 -15.32 12.30
CA ILE A 346 -53.01 -14.62 11.05
C ILE A 346 -51.90 -13.58 11.25
N GLU A 347 -51.88 -12.83 12.36
CA GLU A 347 -50.80 -11.87 12.61
C GLU A 347 -49.50 -12.55 13.07
N ILE A 348 -49.56 -13.57 13.92
CA ILE A 348 -48.37 -14.38 14.28
C ILE A 348 -47.77 -15.04 13.03
N ALA A 349 -48.59 -15.54 12.11
CA ALA A 349 -48.10 -16.09 10.85
C ALA A 349 -47.49 -15.03 9.91
N LYS A 350 -47.90 -13.75 10.02
CA LYS A 350 -47.21 -12.63 9.36
C LYS A 350 -45.91 -12.25 10.08
N GLU A 351 -45.85 -12.31 11.40
CA GLU A 351 -44.59 -12.14 12.16
C GLU A 351 -43.57 -13.22 11.76
N ASN A 352 -43.99 -14.47 11.69
CA ASN A 352 -43.16 -15.59 11.20
C ASN A 352 -42.70 -15.40 9.74
N LEU A 353 -43.55 -14.87 8.85
CA LEU A 353 -43.13 -14.55 7.47
C LEU A 353 -42.13 -13.38 7.44
N ARG A 354 -42.31 -12.32 8.23
CA ARG A 354 -41.34 -11.21 8.35
C ARG A 354 -39.97 -11.70 8.85
N LEU A 355 -39.96 -12.67 9.78
CA LEU A 355 -38.73 -13.33 10.24
C LEU A 355 -38.08 -14.14 9.10
N ALA A 356 -38.85 -14.91 8.34
CA ALA A 356 -38.35 -15.68 7.21
C ALA A 356 -37.80 -14.79 6.07
N ASP A 357 -38.51 -13.71 5.70
CA ASP A 357 -38.06 -12.72 4.73
C ASP A 357 -36.73 -12.06 5.18
N ARG A 358 -36.60 -11.80 6.49
CA ARG A 358 -35.37 -11.25 7.07
C ARG A 358 -34.22 -12.25 7.08
N ILE A 359 -34.49 -13.54 7.29
CA ILE A 359 -33.50 -14.62 7.14
C ILE A 359 -32.98 -14.69 5.70
N GLU A 360 -33.84 -14.65 4.68
CA GLU A 360 -33.40 -14.62 3.26
C GLU A 360 -32.58 -13.35 2.96
N SER A 361 -32.98 -12.18 3.47
CA SER A 361 -32.22 -10.93 3.33
C SER A 361 -30.80 -11.05 3.91
N ILE A 362 -30.65 -11.47 5.16
CA ILE A 362 -29.32 -11.52 5.81
C ILE A 362 -28.44 -12.60 5.17
N VAL A 363 -29.00 -13.71 4.65
CA VAL A 363 -28.23 -14.68 3.86
C VAL A 363 -27.71 -14.08 2.54
N GLY A 364 -28.45 -13.17 1.91
CA GLY A 364 -27.97 -12.37 0.78
C GLY A 364 -26.88 -11.35 1.16
N ASP A 365 -27.01 -10.72 2.32
CA ASP A 365 -26.00 -9.80 2.87
C ASP A 365 -24.70 -10.55 3.25
N ILE A 366 -24.81 -11.78 3.76
CA ILE A 366 -23.68 -12.71 4.01
C ILE A 366 -22.93 -13.04 2.72
N ASP A 367 -23.60 -13.39 1.62
CA ASP A 367 -22.92 -13.67 0.35
C ASP A 367 -22.20 -12.42 -0.17
N THR A 368 -22.88 -11.27 -0.12
CA THR A 368 -22.32 -9.96 -0.49
C THR A 368 -21.06 -9.61 0.32
N ALA A 369 -21.09 -9.82 1.63
CA ALA A 369 -19.94 -9.59 2.51
C ALA A 369 -18.80 -10.61 2.31
N ASN A 370 -19.10 -11.88 1.97
CA ASN A 370 -18.08 -12.86 1.60
C ASN A 370 -17.37 -12.46 0.28
N VAL A 371 -18.12 -12.00 -0.72
CA VAL A 371 -17.56 -11.50 -2.00
C VAL A 371 -16.71 -10.24 -1.76
N GLU A 372 -17.18 -9.29 -0.94
CA GLU A 372 -16.36 -8.12 -0.56
C GLU A 372 -15.07 -8.56 0.16
N ARG A 373 -15.14 -9.54 1.08
CA ARG A 373 -13.97 -10.05 1.81
C ARG A 373 -12.94 -10.66 0.87
N GLN A 374 -13.37 -11.40 -0.15
CA GLN A 374 -12.48 -11.95 -1.17
C GLN A 374 -11.80 -10.83 -1.99
N ILE A 375 -12.55 -9.80 -2.41
CA ILE A 375 -12.01 -8.65 -3.16
C ILE A 375 -11.01 -7.85 -2.33
N VAL A 376 -11.36 -7.49 -1.08
CA VAL A 376 -10.51 -6.73 -0.16
C VAL A 376 -9.25 -7.52 0.20
N SER A 377 -9.37 -8.83 0.48
CA SER A 377 -8.22 -9.70 0.75
C SER A 377 -7.28 -9.79 -0.45
N ALA A 378 -7.80 -10.01 -1.66
CA ALA A 378 -6.99 -10.05 -2.88
C ALA A 378 -6.29 -8.70 -3.15
N ALA A 379 -6.94 -7.59 -2.86
CA ALA A 379 -6.33 -6.26 -2.93
C ALA A 379 -5.21 -6.10 -1.89
N ARG A 380 -5.45 -6.45 -0.62
CA ARG A 380 -4.44 -6.42 0.45
C ARG A 380 -3.21 -7.22 0.05
N ASP A 381 -3.40 -8.45 -0.38
CA ASP A 381 -2.32 -9.40 -0.66
C ASP A 381 -1.53 -8.99 -1.91
N ARG A 382 -2.21 -8.47 -2.95
CA ARG A 382 -1.57 -7.81 -4.10
C ARG A 382 -0.67 -6.65 -3.66
N TRP A 383 -1.17 -5.74 -2.81
CA TRP A 383 -0.41 -4.54 -2.42
C TRP A 383 0.72 -4.85 -1.44
N LYS A 384 0.54 -5.84 -0.55
CA LYS A 384 1.55 -6.37 0.37
C LYS A 384 2.72 -7.00 -0.42
N GLY A 385 2.40 -7.86 -1.40
CA GLY A 385 3.39 -8.44 -2.31
C GLY A 385 4.07 -7.41 -3.22
N ALA A 386 3.33 -6.44 -3.76
CA ALA A 386 3.89 -5.36 -4.58
C ALA A 386 4.88 -4.48 -3.80
N PHE A 387 4.53 -4.13 -2.55
CA PHE A 387 5.42 -3.40 -1.64
C PHE A 387 6.70 -4.20 -1.33
N GLN A 388 6.56 -5.47 -0.94
CA GLN A 388 7.70 -6.36 -0.67
C GLN A 388 8.62 -6.49 -1.89
N ALA A 389 8.07 -6.80 -3.06
CA ALA A 389 8.84 -6.96 -4.30
C ALA A 389 9.49 -5.64 -4.78
N MET A 390 8.90 -4.48 -4.48
CA MET A 390 9.50 -3.17 -4.77
C MET A 390 10.66 -2.88 -3.81
N ASN A 391 10.49 -3.14 -2.51
CA ASN A 391 11.54 -2.97 -1.50
C ASN A 391 12.74 -3.89 -1.79
N GLU A 392 12.49 -5.17 -2.11
CA GLU A 392 13.53 -6.15 -2.44
C GLU A 392 14.32 -5.78 -3.72
N LYS A 393 13.68 -5.11 -4.70
CA LYS A 393 14.36 -4.53 -5.87
C LYS A 393 15.26 -3.35 -5.49
N ILE A 394 14.76 -2.43 -4.67
CA ILE A 394 15.51 -1.25 -4.20
C ILE A 394 16.73 -1.68 -3.38
N VAL A 395 16.61 -2.70 -2.51
CA VAL A 395 17.74 -3.22 -1.72
C VAL A 395 18.81 -3.86 -2.61
N ARG A 396 18.43 -4.60 -3.68
CA ARG A 396 19.41 -5.29 -4.55
C ARG A 396 20.04 -4.44 -5.65
N VAL A 397 19.34 -3.44 -6.16
CA VAL A 397 19.75 -2.64 -7.35
C VAL A 397 20.10 -1.20 -6.98
N GLY A 398 19.76 -0.75 -5.77
CA GLY A 398 19.75 0.66 -5.41
C GLY A 398 18.57 1.40 -6.03
N PHE A 399 18.55 2.73 -5.87
CA PHE A 399 17.52 3.58 -6.47
C PHE A 399 17.92 4.00 -7.89
N THR A 400 17.01 3.85 -8.85
CA THR A 400 17.24 4.15 -10.28
C THR A 400 16.01 4.80 -10.90
N ASP A 401 16.15 5.50 -12.03
CA ASP A 401 15.02 6.20 -12.67
C ASP A 401 13.89 5.26 -13.11
N ALA A 402 14.24 4.04 -13.53
CA ALA A 402 13.26 2.99 -13.83
C ALA A 402 12.41 2.61 -12.59
N ILE A 403 13.02 2.58 -11.40
CA ILE A 403 12.32 2.42 -10.13
C ILE A 403 11.49 3.67 -9.81
N GLY A 404 12.01 4.89 -10.06
CA GLY A 404 11.27 6.14 -9.89
C GLY A 404 10.02 6.26 -10.80
N ILE A 405 10.06 5.69 -12.00
CA ILE A 405 8.90 5.54 -12.89
C ILE A 405 7.95 4.46 -12.33
N GLY A 406 8.48 3.31 -11.94
CA GLY A 406 7.71 2.21 -11.33
C GLY A 406 6.93 2.63 -10.08
N LEU A 407 7.57 3.37 -9.15
CA LEU A 407 6.94 3.90 -7.94
C LEU A 407 5.83 4.92 -8.26
N ARG A 408 6.00 5.77 -9.28
CA ARG A 408 4.94 6.68 -9.74
C ARG A 408 3.76 5.94 -10.35
N ARG A 409 4.00 4.90 -11.16
CA ARG A 409 2.94 4.03 -11.69
C ARG A 409 2.19 3.29 -10.59
N GLN A 410 2.90 2.72 -9.61
CA GLN A 410 2.26 2.08 -8.46
C GLN A 410 1.43 3.08 -7.66
N ARG A 411 1.92 4.31 -7.44
CA ARG A 411 1.17 5.40 -6.78
C ARG A 411 -0.18 5.70 -7.45
N SER A 412 -0.25 5.73 -8.78
CA SER A 412 -1.50 5.95 -9.52
C SER A 412 -2.43 4.74 -9.52
N GLU A 413 -1.91 3.53 -9.31
CA GLU A 413 -2.70 2.30 -9.19
C GLU A 413 -3.19 2.02 -7.75
N LEU A 414 -2.65 2.72 -6.72
CA LEU A 414 -3.01 2.49 -5.31
C LEU A 414 -4.47 2.87 -4.99
N PRO A 415 -5.19 2.05 -4.19
CA PRO A 415 -6.54 2.36 -3.73
C PRO A 415 -6.65 3.67 -2.93
N LEU A 416 -7.83 4.29 -3.01
CA LEU A 416 -8.14 5.50 -2.26
C LEU A 416 -8.48 5.15 -0.81
N ILE A 417 -7.54 5.40 0.09
CA ILE A 417 -7.68 5.26 1.56
C ILE A 417 -9.02 5.82 2.07
N SER A 418 -9.46 6.98 1.58
CA SER A 418 -10.72 7.64 1.96
C SER A 418 -12.01 6.99 1.40
N VAL A 419 -11.90 5.85 0.71
CA VAL A 419 -13.02 4.94 0.43
C VAL A 419 -13.07 3.91 1.56
N HIS A 420 -11.98 3.16 1.77
CA HIS A 420 -11.86 2.15 2.82
C HIS A 420 -12.13 2.70 4.24
N GLU A 421 -11.65 3.90 4.56
CA GLU A 421 -11.94 4.57 5.84
C GLU A 421 -13.44 4.94 6.02
N ARG A 422 -14.21 5.06 4.94
CA ARG A 422 -15.69 5.20 5.02
C ARG A 422 -16.38 3.84 5.10
N ASN A 423 -15.93 2.86 4.31
CA ASN A 423 -16.44 1.48 4.37
C ASN A 423 -16.32 0.91 5.80
N LEU A 424 -15.21 1.17 6.50
CA LEU A 424 -15.01 0.77 7.90
C LEU A 424 -15.97 1.46 8.87
N GLU A 425 -16.27 2.75 8.69
CA GLU A 425 -17.24 3.49 9.52
C GLU A 425 -18.68 3.04 9.25
N GLU A 426 -19.00 2.68 8.01
CA GLU A 426 -20.29 2.15 7.58
C GLU A 426 -20.50 0.73 8.11
N ARG A 427 -19.53 -0.18 7.88
CA ARG A 427 -19.59 -1.57 8.34
C ARG A 427 -19.67 -1.69 9.86
N ARG A 428 -19.01 -0.80 10.62
CA ARG A 428 -19.16 -0.75 12.09
C ARG A 428 -20.61 -0.46 12.50
N ARG A 429 -21.36 0.35 11.76
CA ARG A 429 -22.79 0.59 12.03
C ARG A 429 -23.61 -0.65 11.70
N THR A 430 -23.34 -1.27 10.55
CA THR A 430 -23.96 -2.55 10.15
C THR A 430 -23.74 -3.65 11.19
N MET A 431 -22.54 -3.73 11.81
CA MET A 431 -22.25 -4.64 12.91
C MET A 431 -23.07 -4.29 14.16
N ASN A 432 -23.06 -3.05 14.63
CA ASN A 432 -23.85 -2.62 15.79
C ASN A 432 -25.37 -2.87 15.59
N ASP A 433 -25.89 -2.60 14.40
CA ASP A 433 -27.30 -2.81 14.05
C ASP A 433 -27.62 -4.32 13.98
N ALA A 434 -26.67 -5.15 13.53
CA ALA A 434 -26.78 -6.61 13.52
C ALA A 434 -26.72 -7.22 14.93
N GLU A 435 -25.78 -6.77 15.79
CA GLU A 435 -25.71 -7.13 17.21
C GLU A 435 -27.02 -6.79 17.95
N PHE A 436 -27.57 -5.61 17.68
CA PHE A 436 -28.84 -5.17 18.27
C PHE A 436 -30.03 -6.04 17.82
N GLN A 437 -30.18 -6.29 16.52
CA GLN A 437 -31.27 -7.14 16.02
C GLN A 437 -31.14 -8.60 16.48
N ARG A 438 -29.92 -9.12 16.57
CA ARG A 438 -29.63 -10.44 17.16
C ARG A 438 -30.13 -10.52 18.61
N ALA A 439 -29.82 -9.51 19.43
CA ALA A 439 -30.25 -9.45 20.83
C ALA A 439 -31.79 -9.32 20.97
N GLU A 440 -32.45 -8.54 20.12
CA GLU A 440 -33.92 -8.43 20.10
C GLU A 440 -34.60 -9.78 19.82
N TYR A 441 -34.07 -10.61 18.91
CA TYR A 441 -34.62 -11.95 18.67
C TYR A 441 -34.33 -12.94 19.81
N GLU A 442 -33.19 -12.80 20.50
CA GLU A 442 -32.87 -13.58 21.70
C GLU A 442 -33.81 -13.22 22.87
N GLU A 443 -34.12 -11.93 23.07
CA GLU A 443 -35.12 -11.48 24.06
C GLU A 443 -36.54 -11.97 23.71
N GLN A 444 -36.95 -11.89 22.44
CA GLN A 444 -38.23 -12.47 21.98
C GLN A 444 -38.31 -13.98 22.22
N GLN A 445 -37.21 -14.72 22.03
CA GLN A 445 -37.16 -16.15 22.30
C GLN A 445 -37.34 -16.43 23.81
N ILE A 446 -36.72 -15.63 24.67
CA ILE A 446 -36.87 -15.71 26.13
C ILE A 446 -38.31 -15.39 26.56
N THR A 447 -38.96 -14.38 25.97
CA THR A 447 -40.38 -14.07 26.23
C THR A 447 -41.29 -15.26 25.91
N LEU A 448 -41.08 -15.91 24.75
CA LEU A 448 -41.88 -17.07 24.32
C LEU A 448 -41.62 -18.36 25.14
N VAL A 449 -40.70 -18.35 26.12
CA VAL A 449 -40.65 -19.41 27.15
C VAL A 449 -41.91 -19.36 28.03
N GLN A 450 -42.45 -18.16 28.30
CA GLN A 450 -43.68 -17.96 29.08
C GLN A 450 -44.92 -18.02 28.17
N LEU A 451 -45.03 -19.07 27.36
CA LEU A 451 -45.99 -19.22 26.26
C LEU A 451 -47.45 -18.90 26.65
N ASP A 452 -47.94 -19.41 27.79
CA ASP A 452 -49.30 -19.13 28.27
C ASP A 452 -49.54 -17.65 28.59
N GLN A 453 -48.52 -16.96 29.12
CA GLN A 453 -48.60 -15.53 29.44
C GLN A 453 -48.58 -14.66 28.19
N GLU A 454 -47.90 -15.08 27.12
CA GLU A 454 -47.99 -14.42 25.81
C GLU A 454 -49.36 -14.65 25.16
N ILE A 455 -49.89 -15.87 25.22
CA ILE A 455 -51.23 -16.21 24.73
C ILE A 455 -52.29 -15.33 25.41
N ASP A 456 -52.28 -15.25 26.75
CA ASP A 456 -53.23 -14.44 27.51
C ASP A 456 -53.04 -12.91 27.24
N GLN A 457 -51.82 -12.45 26.95
CA GLN A 457 -51.56 -11.06 26.50
C GLN A 457 -52.12 -10.78 25.10
N ARG A 458 -51.87 -11.64 24.11
CA ARG A 458 -52.40 -11.49 22.74
C ARG A 458 -53.95 -11.51 22.74
N LEU A 459 -54.55 -12.41 23.52
CA LEU A 459 -56.00 -12.51 23.69
C LEU A 459 -56.60 -11.28 24.40
N SER A 460 -55.95 -10.74 25.43
CA SER A 460 -56.44 -9.53 26.13
C SER A 460 -56.23 -8.24 25.32
N ALA A 461 -55.22 -8.18 24.44
CA ALA A 461 -55.03 -7.07 23.50
C ALA A 461 -56.12 -6.98 22.42
N GLU A 462 -56.62 -8.12 21.93
CA GLU A 462 -57.83 -8.19 21.10
C GLU A 462 -59.10 -7.97 21.95
N GLY A 463 -59.11 -8.50 23.17
CA GLY A 463 -60.26 -8.72 24.03
C GLY A 463 -60.83 -7.53 24.81
N LEU A 464 -60.52 -6.28 24.46
CA LEU A 464 -61.00 -5.09 25.21
C LEU A 464 -62.54 -4.92 25.27
N ASN A 465 -63.32 -5.73 24.54
CA ASN A 465 -64.79 -5.70 24.53
C ASN A 465 -65.51 -7.06 24.36
N SER A 466 -64.83 -8.22 24.44
CA SER A 466 -65.52 -9.53 24.26
C SER A 466 -65.89 -10.20 25.59
N THR A 467 -67.08 -10.81 25.66
CA THR A 467 -67.59 -11.54 26.84
C THR A 467 -67.83 -13.03 26.54
N GLU A 468 -67.44 -13.51 25.36
CA GLU A 468 -67.61 -14.92 24.98
C GLU A 468 -66.43 -15.78 25.49
N PRO A 469 -66.69 -17.01 25.97
CA PRO A 469 -65.62 -17.91 26.40
C PRO A 469 -64.80 -18.39 25.20
N ILE A 470 -63.48 -18.23 25.30
CA ILE A 470 -62.51 -18.66 24.28
C ILE A 470 -62.51 -20.19 24.22
N SER A 471 -62.53 -20.77 23.01
CA SER A 471 -62.43 -22.22 22.83
C SER A 471 -60.99 -22.72 22.94
N GLU A 472 -60.82 -23.91 23.51
CA GLU A 472 -59.49 -24.55 23.64
C GLU A 472 -58.81 -24.77 22.27
N GLU A 473 -59.59 -25.05 21.22
CA GLU A 473 -59.11 -25.11 19.84
C GLU A 473 -58.49 -23.79 19.37
N ARG A 474 -59.09 -22.64 19.73
CA ARG A 474 -58.51 -21.32 19.46
C ARG A 474 -57.20 -21.12 20.22
N ARG A 475 -57.17 -21.50 21.50
CA ARG A 475 -55.97 -21.38 22.37
C ARG A 475 -54.80 -22.20 21.81
N GLU A 476 -55.04 -23.45 21.41
CA GLU A 476 -53.98 -24.32 20.90
C GLU A 476 -53.50 -23.91 19.49
N ASN A 477 -54.37 -23.40 18.61
CA ASN A 477 -53.95 -22.83 17.31
C ASN A 477 -53.00 -21.62 17.47
N ILE A 478 -53.25 -20.76 18.47
CA ILE A 478 -52.34 -19.65 18.83
C ILE A 478 -51.03 -20.22 19.41
N ALA A 479 -51.13 -21.23 20.28
CA ALA A 479 -49.97 -21.87 20.89
C ALA A 479 -49.06 -22.56 19.86
N GLU A 480 -49.60 -23.23 18.84
CA GLU A 480 -48.84 -23.83 17.74
C GLU A 480 -48.09 -22.75 16.94
N ALA A 481 -48.75 -21.65 16.57
CA ALA A 481 -48.14 -20.55 15.81
C ALA A 481 -46.98 -19.86 16.57
N LEU A 482 -47.12 -19.69 17.89
CA LEU A 482 -46.06 -19.15 18.77
C LEU A 482 -44.94 -20.16 19.04
N ARG A 483 -45.23 -21.46 19.15
CA ARG A 483 -44.21 -22.52 19.23
C ARG A 483 -43.36 -22.56 17.95
N LEU A 484 -43.98 -22.43 16.77
CA LEU A 484 -43.25 -22.30 15.50
C LEU A 484 -42.34 -21.07 15.46
N GLN A 485 -42.79 -19.93 15.99
CA GLN A 485 -41.98 -18.71 16.13
C GLN A 485 -40.74 -18.95 17.00
N ARG A 486 -40.93 -19.55 18.19
CA ARG A 486 -39.88 -19.81 19.18
C ARG A 486 -38.90 -20.93 18.78
N ASP A 487 -39.39 -21.99 18.13
CA ASP A 487 -38.63 -23.23 17.92
C ASP A 487 -38.06 -23.36 16.49
N GLN A 488 -38.48 -22.53 15.53
CA GLN A 488 -37.93 -22.52 14.17
C GLN A 488 -37.44 -21.14 13.71
N TYR A 489 -38.29 -20.10 13.76
CA TYR A 489 -37.97 -18.83 13.11
C TYR A 489 -36.98 -17.95 13.91
N LEU A 490 -37.17 -17.80 15.23
CA LEU A 490 -36.24 -17.04 16.07
C LEU A 490 -34.83 -17.69 16.20
N PRO A 491 -34.70 -19.02 16.38
CA PRO A 491 -33.38 -19.66 16.44
C PRO A 491 -32.56 -19.51 15.15
N GLU A 492 -33.19 -19.69 13.98
CA GLU A 492 -32.48 -19.53 12.71
C GLU A 492 -32.20 -18.05 12.41
N ALA A 493 -33.05 -17.11 12.85
CA ALA A 493 -32.74 -15.69 12.79
C ALA A 493 -31.48 -15.36 13.60
N VAL A 494 -31.41 -15.74 14.88
CA VAL A 494 -30.20 -15.53 15.72
C VAL A 494 -28.97 -16.16 15.06
N LEU A 495 -29.08 -17.42 14.63
CA LEU A 495 -27.99 -18.17 13.99
C LEU A 495 -27.50 -17.54 12.67
N VAL A 496 -28.39 -16.93 11.88
CA VAL A 496 -28.03 -16.22 10.66
C VAL A 496 -27.40 -14.86 10.95
N TYR A 497 -27.80 -14.14 11.99
CA TYR A 497 -27.09 -12.93 12.43
C TYR A 497 -25.71 -13.25 13.04
N ASP A 498 -25.56 -14.33 13.80
CA ASP A 498 -24.26 -14.83 14.26
C ASP A 498 -23.32 -15.10 13.07
N ARG A 499 -23.78 -15.86 12.07
CA ARG A 499 -23.04 -16.12 10.81
C ARG A 499 -22.69 -14.84 10.04
N TYR A 500 -23.49 -13.77 10.18
CA TYR A 500 -23.22 -12.49 9.52
C TYR A 500 -22.10 -11.72 10.23
N LEU A 501 -22.13 -11.64 11.56
CA LEU A 501 -21.07 -11.03 12.37
C LEU A 501 -19.73 -11.76 12.16
N ASP A 502 -19.73 -13.11 12.15
CA ASP A 502 -18.58 -13.98 11.81
C ASP A 502 -17.93 -13.66 10.44
N VAL A 503 -18.70 -13.10 9.50
CA VAL A 503 -18.23 -12.71 8.15
C VAL A 503 -17.80 -11.25 8.10
N LEU A 504 -18.48 -10.35 8.82
CA LEU A 504 -18.17 -8.92 8.89
C LEU A 504 -16.85 -8.63 9.61
N ASP A 505 -16.51 -9.40 10.66
CA ASP A 505 -15.27 -9.19 11.42
C ASP A 505 -13.97 -9.41 10.61
N PRO A 506 -13.74 -10.58 9.96
CA PRO A 506 -12.54 -10.79 9.14
C PRO A 506 -12.53 -9.92 7.88
N LEU A 507 -13.68 -9.44 7.42
CA LEU A 507 -13.81 -8.44 6.36
C LEU A 507 -13.36 -7.05 6.84
N GLN A 508 -13.82 -6.62 8.01
CA GLN A 508 -13.37 -5.40 8.68
C GLN A 508 -11.86 -5.41 8.90
N GLU A 509 -11.29 -6.52 9.37
CA GLU A 509 -9.84 -6.60 9.60
C GLU A 509 -9.04 -6.61 8.29
N ALA A 510 -9.49 -7.33 7.26
CA ALA A 510 -8.85 -7.30 5.94
C ALA A 510 -8.83 -5.87 5.33
N GLU A 511 -9.85 -5.05 5.57
CA GLU A 511 -9.91 -3.67 5.08
C GLU A 511 -9.05 -2.70 5.91
N ARG A 512 -8.87 -2.95 7.22
CA ARG A 512 -7.86 -2.27 8.04
C ARG A 512 -6.45 -2.60 7.57
N GLU A 513 -6.12 -3.88 7.38
CA GLU A 513 -4.82 -4.33 6.85
C GLU A 513 -4.54 -3.73 5.46
N LEU A 514 -5.52 -3.75 4.55
CA LEU A 514 -5.42 -3.10 3.23
C LEU A 514 -5.09 -1.61 3.39
N THR A 515 -5.80 -0.92 4.27
CA THR A 515 -5.61 0.51 4.54
C THR A 515 -4.21 0.79 5.04
N ASP A 516 -3.68 0.00 5.99
CA ASP A 516 -2.33 0.21 6.52
C ASP A 516 -1.20 -0.21 5.55
N VAL A 517 -1.40 -1.25 4.74
CA VAL A 517 -0.48 -1.59 3.64
C VAL A 517 -0.42 -0.46 2.62
N VAL A 518 -1.56 0.08 2.18
CA VAL A 518 -1.63 1.19 1.22
C VAL A 518 -1.06 2.48 1.82
N ARG A 519 -1.36 2.79 3.09
CA ARG A 519 -0.83 3.95 3.84
C ARG A 519 0.69 3.86 4.00
N THR A 520 1.24 2.67 4.26
CA THR A 520 2.68 2.41 4.40
C THR A 520 3.40 2.47 3.05
N PHE A 521 2.88 1.79 2.02
CA PHE A 521 3.48 1.81 0.68
C PHE A 521 3.44 3.23 0.08
N ARG A 522 2.34 3.97 0.28
CA ARG A 522 2.25 5.38 -0.10
C ARG A 522 3.30 6.24 0.58
N ARG A 523 3.51 6.09 1.90
CA ARG A 523 4.57 6.81 2.63
C ARG A 523 5.97 6.48 2.09
N PHE A 524 6.25 5.20 1.87
CA PHE A 524 7.51 4.73 1.28
C PHE A 524 7.78 5.31 -0.11
N ILE A 525 6.73 5.45 -0.93
CA ILE A 525 6.76 6.15 -2.23
C ILE A 525 7.00 7.66 -2.04
N ASP A 526 6.22 8.33 -1.18
CA ASP A 526 6.32 9.78 -0.92
C ASP A 526 7.73 10.19 -0.45
N GLU A 527 8.35 9.40 0.43
CA GLU A 527 9.74 9.58 0.90
C GLU A 527 10.79 9.54 -0.22
N ARG A 528 10.54 8.77 -1.29
CA ARG A 528 11.54 8.42 -2.32
C ARG A 528 11.31 9.09 -3.67
N VAL A 529 10.07 9.47 -3.99
CA VAL A 529 9.73 10.19 -5.24
C VAL A 529 10.30 11.61 -5.26
N LEU A 530 10.57 12.22 -4.10
CA LEU A 530 11.20 13.55 -4.01
C LEU A 530 12.65 13.61 -4.53
N TRP A 531 13.30 12.46 -4.74
CA TRP A 531 14.68 12.36 -5.24
C TRP A 531 14.81 12.16 -6.76
N ILE A 532 13.69 12.14 -7.50
CA ILE A 532 13.71 11.97 -8.96
C ILE A 532 14.16 13.28 -9.64
N GLN A 533 15.23 13.22 -10.45
CA GLN A 533 15.63 14.34 -11.30
C GLN A 533 14.54 14.58 -12.37
N SER A 534 13.78 15.66 -12.19
CA SER A 534 12.53 15.93 -12.91
C SER A 534 12.72 16.73 -14.22
N THR A 535 13.81 16.48 -14.94
CA THR A 535 14.01 16.92 -16.34
C THR A 535 14.97 15.98 -17.06
N GLU A 536 14.42 15.09 -17.90
CA GLU A 536 15.07 14.87 -19.20
C GLU A 536 15.03 16.21 -19.96
N ALA A 537 16.08 16.52 -20.72
CA ALA A 537 16.09 17.73 -21.54
C ALA A 537 14.95 17.67 -22.58
N LEU A 538 14.27 18.81 -22.82
CA LEU A 538 13.18 18.91 -23.79
C LEU A 538 13.64 18.49 -25.19
N ARG A 539 13.40 17.22 -25.52
CA ARG A 539 13.77 16.59 -26.78
C ARG A 539 12.78 16.97 -27.87
N PHE A 540 13.30 17.26 -29.06
CA PHE A 540 12.48 17.73 -30.18
C PHE A 540 11.50 16.67 -30.70
N GLU A 541 11.71 15.38 -30.38
CA GLU A 541 10.75 14.31 -30.68
C GLU A 541 9.37 14.53 -30.02
N SER A 542 9.29 15.07 -28.80
CA SER A 542 8.01 15.32 -28.10
C SER A 542 7.12 16.38 -28.77
N ILE A 543 7.69 17.16 -29.71
CA ILE A 543 6.91 18.10 -30.52
C ILE A 543 6.04 17.36 -31.54
N ALA A 544 6.43 16.15 -31.99
CA ALA A 544 5.66 15.37 -32.96
C ALA A 544 4.35 14.85 -32.34
N GLU A 545 4.40 14.24 -31.14
CA GLU A 545 3.22 13.79 -30.39
C GLU A 545 2.29 14.97 -30.04
N SER A 546 2.89 16.13 -29.75
CA SER A 546 2.16 17.38 -29.52
C SER A 546 1.34 17.84 -30.75
N VAL A 547 1.66 17.42 -31.98
CA VAL A 547 0.87 17.79 -33.17
C VAL A 547 -0.51 17.15 -33.16
N ASP A 548 -0.63 15.86 -32.80
CA ASP A 548 -1.92 15.18 -32.79
C ASP A 548 -2.78 15.60 -31.59
N ALA A 549 -2.16 15.86 -30.43
CA ALA A 549 -2.84 16.52 -29.31
C ALA A 549 -3.31 17.95 -29.68
N THR A 550 -2.54 18.69 -30.49
CA THR A 550 -2.96 20.00 -31.01
C THR A 550 -4.12 19.89 -32.03
N ARG A 551 -4.10 18.88 -32.91
CA ARG A 551 -5.22 18.59 -33.83
C ARG A 551 -6.49 18.18 -33.09
N TRP A 552 -6.36 17.42 -32.00
CA TRP A 552 -7.45 17.05 -31.09
C TRP A 552 -8.12 18.30 -30.51
N ILE A 553 -7.33 19.26 -29.99
CA ILE A 553 -7.83 20.54 -29.45
C ILE A 553 -8.50 21.38 -30.56
N LEU A 554 -8.00 21.35 -31.79
CA LEU A 554 -8.55 22.11 -32.92
C LEU A 554 -9.79 21.47 -33.59
N SER A 555 -10.26 20.30 -33.13
CA SER A 555 -11.37 19.57 -33.76
C SER A 555 -12.75 20.24 -33.52
N PRO A 556 -13.43 20.81 -34.55
CA PRO A 556 -14.60 21.66 -34.31
C PRO A 556 -15.83 20.92 -33.76
N SER A 557 -15.96 19.62 -34.05
CA SER A 557 -17.11 18.79 -33.67
C SER A 557 -17.17 18.47 -32.17
N ARG A 558 -16.03 18.47 -31.47
CA ARG A 558 -15.96 18.17 -30.03
C ARG A 558 -16.32 19.39 -29.18
N TRP A 559 -15.96 20.59 -29.63
CA TRP A 559 -16.38 21.84 -28.99
C TRP A 559 -17.88 22.11 -29.10
N SER A 560 -18.55 21.69 -30.19
CA SER A 560 -20.02 21.68 -30.23
C SER A 560 -20.62 20.74 -29.19
N ALA A 561 -20.15 19.49 -29.10
CA ALA A 561 -20.65 18.53 -28.12
C ALA A 561 -20.50 19.01 -26.67
N ALA A 562 -19.33 19.55 -26.31
CA ALA A 562 -19.11 20.14 -24.99
C ALA A 562 -20.03 21.36 -24.72
N GLY A 563 -20.29 22.19 -25.75
CA GLY A 563 -21.23 23.31 -25.68
C GLY A 563 -22.69 22.88 -25.53
N ASP A 564 -23.10 21.80 -26.20
CA ASP A 564 -24.46 21.25 -26.12
C ASP A 564 -24.73 20.62 -24.74
N VAL A 565 -23.73 19.95 -24.13
CA VAL A 565 -23.78 19.43 -22.75
C VAL A 565 -23.85 20.56 -21.72
N LEU A 566 -23.05 21.63 -21.91
CA LEU A 566 -23.14 22.84 -21.10
C LEU A 566 -24.54 23.48 -21.17
N PHE A 567 -25.14 23.50 -22.36
CA PHE A 567 -26.48 24.08 -22.56
C PHE A 567 -27.61 23.17 -22.02
N SER A 568 -27.44 21.85 -22.05
CA SER A 568 -28.42 20.90 -21.50
C SER A 568 -28.44 20.89 -19.97
N ASP A 569 -27.28 20.87 -19.28
CA ASP A 569 -27.22 20.96 -17.81
C ASP A 569 -27.67 22.35 -17.30
N ALA A 570 -27.36 23.43 -18.04
CA ALA A 570 -27.90 24.76 -17.76
C ALA A 570 -29.43 24.83 -17.84
N ARG A 571 -30.04 24.04 -18.74
CA ARG A 571 -31.50 23.95 -18.90
C ARG A 571 -32.17 22.98 -17.93
N SER A 572 -31.49 21.92 -17.50
CA SER A 572 -32.02 20.95 -16.52
C SER A 572 -31.96 21.47 -15.09
N ARG A 573 -30.97 22.31 -14.76
CA ARG A 573 -30.72 22.84 -13.40
C ARG A 573 -30.74 24.38 -13.33
N PRO A 574 -31.80 25.06 -13.82
CA PRO A 574 -31.79 26.52 -14.01
C PRO A 574 -31.64 27.31 -12.70
N ILE A 575 -32.09 26.78 -11.56
CA ILE A 575 -31.96 27.42 -10.24
C ILE A 575 -30.48 27.59 -9.85
N ARG A 576 -29.63 26.56 -10.12
CA ARG A 576 -28.21 26.55 -9.77
C ARG A 576 -27.44 27.61 -10.56
N TYR A 577 -27.62 27.63 -11.88
CA TYR A 577 -26.99 28.61 -12.76
C TYR A 577 -27.57 30.01 -12.59
N GLY A 578 -28.88 30.13 -12.33
CA GLY A 578 -29.54 31.40 -12.01
C GLY A 578 -29.00 32.05 -10.73
N LEU A 579 -28.91 31.29 -9.63
CA LEU A 579 -28.31 31.76 -8.39
C LEU A 579 -26.85 32.16 -8.58
N PHE A 580 -26.07 31.35 -9.30
CA PHE A 580 -24.67 31.67 -9.60
C PHE A 580 -24.52 32.95 -10.45
N ALA A 581 -25.37 33.14 -11.45
CA ALA A 581 -25.42 34.35 -12.26
C ALA A 581 -25.81 35.58 -11.43
N ILE A 582 -26.79 35.46 -10.53
CA ILE A 582 -27.20 36.54 -9.60
C ILE A 582 -26.05 36.94 -8.68
N VAL A 583 -25.33 35.98 -8.08
CA VAL A 583 -24.15 36.25 -7.24
C VAL A 583 -23.05 36.96 -8.05
N THR A 584 -22.76 36.46 -9.26
CA THR A 584 -21.70 37.01 -10.11
C THR A 584 -22.04 38.40 -10.63
N LEU A 585 -23.25 38.63 -11.14
CA LEU A 585 -23.71 39.94 -11.64
C LEU A 585 -23.87 40.95 -10.51
N GLY A 586 -24.40 40.54 -9.36
CA GLY A 586 -24.47 41.37 -8.16
C GLY A 586 -23.07 41.83 -7.72
N LEU A 587 -22.12 40.90 -7.64
CA LEU A 587 -20.74 41.20 -7.27
C LEU A 587 -20.05 42.15 -8.27
N LEU A 588 -20.27 41.96 -9.58
CA LEU A 588 -19.78 42.86 -10.62
C LEU A 588 -20.42 44.26 -10.53
N GLY A 589 -21.73 44.35 -10.27
CA GLY A 589 -22.44 45.62 -10.05
C GLY A 589 -21.93 46.37 -8.81
N PHE A 590 -21.79 45.66 -7.69
CA PHE A 590 -21.29 46.23 -6.45
C PHE A 590 -19.77 46.53 -6.47
N ARG A 591 -19.00 46.04 -7.45
CA ARG A 591 -17.54 46.30 -7.60
C ARG A 591 -17.17 47.79 -7.50
N ARG A 592 -18.03 48.70 -8.00
CA ARG A 592 -17.86 50.17 -7.84
C ARG A 592 -18.09 50.64 -6.40
N MET A 593 -19.11 50.10 -5.71
CA MET A 593 -19.41 50.43 -4.31
C MET A 593 -18.32 49.88 -3.37
N ILE A 594 -17.91 48.62 -3.57
CA ILE A 594 -16.85 47.94 -2.82
C ILE A 594 -15.55 48.76 -2.90
N ARG A 595 -15.12 49.17 -4.11
CA ARG A 595 -13.95 50.05 -4.29
C ARG A 595 -14.10 51.41 -3.58
N ARG A 596 -15.28 52.03 -3.60
CA ARG A 596 -15.59 53.28 -2.86
C ARG A 596 -15.67 53.11 -1.34
N ARG A 597 -15.87 51.89 -0.82
CA ARG A 597 -15.89 51.60 0.62
C ARG A 597 -14.49 51.21 1.11
N MET A 598 -13.73 50.47 0.30
CA MET A 598 -12.32 50.16 0.53
C MET A 598 -11.46 51.42 0.63
N LYS A 599 -11.59 52.37 -0.32
CA LYS A 599 -10.85 53.66 -0.24
C LYS A 599 -11.17 54.44 1.05
N ARG A 600 -12.45 54.56 1.42
CA ARG A 600 -12.84 55.24 2.67
C ARG A 600 -12.33 54.54 3.94
N LEU A 601 -12.21 53.22 3.94
CA LEU A 601 -11.58 52.48 5.05
C LEU A 601 -10.06 52.73 5.10
N GLY A 602 -9.39 52.81 3.94
CA GLY A 602 -7.96 53.17 3.86
C GLY A 602 -7.67 54.61 4.30
N GLU A 603 -8.54 55.55 3.95
CA GLU A 603 -8.48 56.95 4.43
C GLU A 603 -8.62 57.02 5.96
N LEU A 604 -9.59 56.29 6.53
CA LEU A 604 -9.75 56.17 7.99
C LEU A 604 -8.56 55.47 8.67
N ALA A 605 -7.98 54.45 8.04
CA ALA A 605 -6.82 53.71 8.57
C ALA A 605 -5.52 54.54 8.58
N ARG A 606 -5.38 55.55 7.71
CA ARG A 606 -4.24 56.47 7.72
C ARG A 606 -4.23 57.43 8.93
N HIS A 607 -5.37 57.67 9.59
CA HIS A 607 -5.44 58.54 10.78
C HIS A 607 -4.96 57.84 12.07
N LYS A 608 -3.86 58.37 12.63
CA LYS A 608 -3.02 57.79 13.71
C LYS A 608 -3.71 57.53 15.07
N ILE A 609 -4.99 57.86 15.24
CA ILE A 609 -5.70 57.88 16.55
C ILE A 609 -6.88 56.89 16.61
N ARG A 610 -7.38 56.34 15.48
CA ARG A 610 -8.56 55.45 15.46
C ARG A 610 -8.39 54.13 14.69
N GLY A 611 -7.15 53.68 14.47
CA GLY A 611 -6.83 52.44 13.76
C GLY A 611 -7.21 51.15 14.50
N ARG A 612 -8.50 50.81 14.56
CA ARG A 612 -8.96 49.49 15.06
C ARG A 612 -8.67 48.40 14.03
N PHE A 613 -8.16 47.24 14.49
CA PHE A 613 -7.82 46.08 13.64
C PHE A 613 -8.97 45.61 12.75
N SER A 614 -10.22 45.77 13.20
CA SER A 614 -11.43 45.45 12.42
C SER A 614 -11.53 46.22 11.08
N HIS A 615 -10.89 47.39 10.93
CA HIS A 615 -10.83 48.10 9.65
C HIS A 615 -9.87 47.43 8.66
N THR A 616 -8.77 46.85 9.13
CA THR A 616 -7.85 46.05 8.30
C THR A 616 -8.49 44.71 7.92
N LEU A 617 -9.21 44.05 8.84
CA LEU A 617 -9.96 42.84 8.54
C LEU A 617 -11.10 43.09 7.53
N ALA A 618 -11.82 44.22 7.65
CA ALA A 618 -12.78 44.65 6.64
C ALA A 618 -12.12 44.97 5.29
N GLY A 619 -10.93 45.58 5.29
CA GLY A 619 -10.12 45.80 4.09
C GLY A 619 -9.71 44.49 3.40
N LEU A 620 -9.29 43.48 4.18
CA LEU A 620 -8.98 42.13 3.70
C LEU A 620 -10.20 41.48 3.03
N GLY A 621 -11.36 41.50 3.71
CA GLY A 621 -12.62 40.97 3.18
C GLY A 621 -13.08 41.65 1.88
N LEU A 622 -12.99 42.98 1.81
CA LEU A 622 -13.29 43.72 0.58
C LEU A 622 -12.26 43.45 -0.54
N THR A 623 -11.00 43.15 -0.21
CA THR A 623 -9.97 42.76 -1.19
C THR A 623 -10.26 41.36 -1.76
N ALA A 624 -10.61 40.39 -0.91
CA ALA A 624 -11.08 39.07 -1.34
C ALA A 624 -12.34 39.16 -2.21
N LEU A 625 -13.30 40.01 -1.84
CA LEU A 625 -14.52 40.25 -2.60
C LEU A 625 -14.22 40.86 -3.99
N LEU A 626 -13.20 41.73 -4.10
CA LEU A 626 -12.74 42.25 -5.39
C LEU A 626 -11.98 41.22 -6.24
N ALA A 627 -11.20 40.33 -5.63
CA ALA A 627 -10.55 39.22 -6.34
C ALA A 627 -11.60 38.22 -6.89
N GLY A 628 -12.56 37.85 -6.04
CA GLY A 628 -13.69 37.00 -6.41
C GLY A 628 -14.49 37.54 -7.60
N SER A 629 -14.62 38.86 -7.75
CA SER A 629 -15.33 39.48 -8.88
C SER A 629 -14.69 39.27 -10.25
N VAL A 630 -13.45 38.77 -10.32
CA VAL A 630 -12.76 38.38 -11.57
C VAL A 630 -12.60 36.86 -11.67
N ALA A 631 -12.38 36.18 -10.55
CA ALA A 631 -12.21 34.73 -10.49
C ALA A 631 -13.53 33.94 -10.66
N LEU A 632 -14.61 34.38 -10.02
CA LEU A 632 -15.89 33.65 -10.03
C LEU A 632 -16.46 33.44 -11.43
N PRO A 633 -16.49 34.41 -12.36
CA PRO A 633 -16.95 34.16 -13.73
C PRO A 633 -16.27 32.97 -14.43
N ILE A 634 -14.98 32.77 -14.18
CA ILE A 634 -14.18 31.72 -14.84
C ILE A 634 -14.32 30.38 -14.10
N TRP A 635 -14.30 30.39 -12.77
CA TRP A 635 -14.66 29.22 -11.95
C TRP A 635 -16.08 28.72 -12.25
N GLY A 636 -17.00 29.66 -12.48
CA GLY A 636 -18.41 29.44 -12.77
C GLY A 636 -18.70 28.72 -14.09
N LEU A 637 -17.89 28.96 -15.11
CA LEU A 637 -17.96 28.24 -16.38
C LEU A 637 -17.52 26.77 -16.23
N GLY A 638 -16.80 26.43 -15.17
CA GLY A 638 -16.42 25.06 -14.78
C GLY A 638 -17.35 24.41 -13.76
N ILE A 639 -18.60 24.86 -13.58
CA ILE A 639 -19.54 24.29 -12.57
C ILE A 639 -20.23 22.98 -13.04
N VAL A 640 -19.86 22.45 -14.22
CA VAL A 640 -20.43 21.22 -14.79
C VAL A 640 -20.13 20.01 -13.88
N PRO A 641 -21.15 19.26 -13.42
CA PRO A 641 -20.95 18.01 -12.68
C PRO A 641 -20.41 16.91 -13.59
N ALA A 642 -19.62 15.99 -13.04
CA ALA A 642 -19.16 14.79 -13.77
C ALA A 642 -20.34 13.92 -14.26
N ASP A 643 -21.40 13.85 -13.47
CA ASP A 643 -22.61 13.05 -13.71
C ASP A 643 -23.62 13.74 -14.66
N ALA A 644 -23.19 14.75 -15.42
CA ALA A 644 -24.03 15.39 -16.43
C ALA A 644 -24.31 14.42 -17.59
N GLN A 645 -25.58 14.28 -17.99
CA GLN A 645 -25.96 13.37 -19.07
C GLN A 645 -25.31 13.79 -20.39
N GLY A 646 -24.46 12.91 -20.95
CA GLY A 646 -23.66 13.18 -22.14
C GLY A 646 -22.27 13.79 -21.87
N ALA A 647 -21.83 13.88 -20.61
CA ALA A 647 -20.48 14.32 -20.28
C ALA A 647 -19.42 13.49 -21.03
N THR A 648 -18.55 14.19 -21.76
CA THR A 648 -17.35 13.65 -22.41
C THR A 648 -16.11 13.93 -21.56
N GLU A 649 -15.06 13.14 -21.74
CA GLU A 649 -13.75 13.33 -21.11
C GLU A 649 -13.25 14.77 -21.26
N LEU A 650 -13.31 15.33 -22.47
CA LEU A 650 -13.00 16.74 -22.76
C LEU A 650 -13.82 17.72 -21.90
N SER A 651 -15.14 17.53 -21.77
CA SER A 651 -15.96 18.43 -20.95
C SER A 651 -15.65 18.33 -19.46
N THR A 652 -15.29 17.14 -18.96
CA THR A 652 -14.91 16.93 -17.55
C THR A 652 -13.52 17.51 -17.27
N ALA A 653 -12.54 17.25 -18.14
CA ALA A 653 -11.22 17.87 -18.11
C ALA A 653 -11.29 19.41 -18.14
N LEU A 654 -12.08 19.96 -19.06
CA LEU A 654 -12.30 21.41 -19.18
C LEU A 654 -13.00 21.99 -17.94
N SER A 655 -13.98 21.29 -17.36
CA SER A 655 -14.65 21.67 -16.11
C SER A 655 -13.63 21.81 -14.97
N ILE A 656 -12.79 20.79 -14.77
CA ILE A 656 -11.73 20.78 -13.74
C ILE A 656 -10.69 21.88 -14.02
N ALA A 657 -10.22 22.02 -15.26
CA ALA A 657 -9.24 23.03 -15.64
C ALA A 657 -9.74 24.46 -15.39
N LEU A 658 -11.02 24.76 -15.70
CA LEU A 658 -11.64 26.07 -15.42
C LEU A 658 -11.81 26.33 -13.91
N GLN A 659 -12.16 25.32 -13.11
CA GLN A 659 -12.20 25.46 -11.66
C GLN A 659 -10.80 25.77 -11.07
N ARG A 660 -9.78 25.00 -11.47
CA ARG A 660 -8.39 25.21 -11.00
C ARG A 660 -7.84 26.57 -11.47
N ALA A 661 -8.10 26.96 -12.71
CA ALA A 661 -7.77 28.28 -13.23
C ALA A 661 -8.46 29.41 -12.44
N GLY A 662 -9.76 29.26 -12.12
CA GLY A 662 -10.49 30.21 -11.29
C GLY A 662 -9.85 30.45 -9.92
N ILE A 663 -9.38 29.39 -9.26
CA ILE A 663 -8.67 29.48 -7.97
C ILE A 663 -7.32 30.19 -8.13
N LEU A 664 -6.56 29.88 -9.19
CA LEU A 664 -5.28 30.53 -9.47
C LEU A 664 -5.44 32.03 -9.80
N ILE A 665 -6.48 32.37 -10.58
CA ILE A 665 -6.88 33.74 -10.88
C ILE A 665 -7.33 34.47 -9.62
N PHE A 666 -8.02 33.82 -8.67
CA PHE A 666 -8.35 34.41 -7.38
C PHE A 666 -7.09 34.81 -6.61
N ALA A 667 -6.10 33.92 -6.50
CA ALA A 667 -4.85 34.21 -5.82
C ALA A 667 -4.10 35.39 -6.46
N PHE A 668 -3.95 35.40 -7.79
CA PHE A 668 -3.30 36.52 -8.48
C PHE A 668 -4.11 37.83 -8.39
N ALA A 669 -5.43 37.80 -8.52
CA ALA A 669 -6.28 38.99 -8.40
C ALA A 669 -6.31 39.54 -6.96
N PHE A 670 -6.18 38.67 -5.95
CA PHE A 670 -6.06 39.06 -4.54
C PHE A 670 -4.74 39.79 -4.29
N CYS A 671 -3.61 39.20 -4.70
CA CYS A 671 -2.30 39.86 -4.62
C CYS A 671 -2.28 41.19 -5.41
N TRP A 672 -2.98 41.26 -6.55
CA TRP A 672 -3.11 42.47 -7.36
C TRP A 672 -3.88 43.60 -6.67
N GLU A 673 -5.11 43.35 -6.20
CA GLU A 673 -5.93 44.37 -5.52
C GLU A 673 -5.34 44.74 -4.15
N MET A 674 -4.63 43.82 -3.47
CA MET A 674 -3.83 44.10 -2.26
C MET A 674 -2.69 45.08 -2.55
N CYS A 675 -1.96 44.91 -3.66
CA CYS A 675 -0.80 45.74 -4.05
C CYS A 675 -1.18 47.03 -4.81
N ARG A 676 -2.47 47.39 -4.83
CA ARG A 676 -2.99 48.55 -5.55
C ARG A 676 -2.79 49.86 -4.78
N ALA A 677 -2.71 50.98 -5.48
CA ALA A 677 -2.75 52.32 -4.87
C ALA A 677 -4.12 52.54 -4.17
N ASP A 678 -4.09 53.15 -2.98
CA ASP A 678 -5.20 53.17 -2.00
C ASP A 678 -5.71 51.76 -1.60
N GLY A 679 -4.93 50.70 -1.87
CA GLY A 679 -5.22 49.31 -1.49
C GLY A 679 -4.66 48.94 -0.12
N LEU A 680 -4.83 47.68 0.29
CA LEU A 680 -4.47 47.20 1.62
C LEU A 680 -2.95 47.36 1.91
N GLY A 681 -2.09 47.06 0.94
CA GLY A 681 -0.64 47.20 1.05
C GLY A 681 -0.16 48.64 1.21
N ASP A 682 -0.87 49.59 0.60
CA ASP A 682 -0.58 51.03 0.65
C ASP A 682 -1.19 51.68 1.92
N ALA A 683 -2.50 51.61 2.07
CA ALA A 683 -3.23 52.37 3.08
C ALA A 683 -3.11 51.79 4.50
N HIS A 684 -3.02 50.46 4.65
CA HIS A 684 -2.92 49.80 5.95
C HIS A 684 -1.48 49.38 6.28
N PHE A 685 -0.77 48.71 5.34
CA PHE A 685 0.59 48.21 5.58
C PHE A 685 1.73 49.16 5.18
N ARG A 686 1.43 50.29 4.51
CA ARG A 686 2.41 51.36 4.17
C ARG A 686 3.63 50.88 3.37
N TRP A 687 3.46 49.87 2.52
CA TRP A 687 4.52 49.34 1.66
C TRP A 687 5.04 50.41 0.69
N ARG A 688 6.35 50.39 0.40
CA ARG A 688 7.02 51.40 -0.43
C ARG A 688 6.38 51.44 -1.85
N PRO A 689 5.87 52.59 -2.33
CA PRO A 689 5.25 52.71 -3.65
C PRO A 689 6.01 52.11 -4.84
N PRO A 690 7.36 52.19 -4.97
CA PRO A 690 8.06 51.52 -6.07
C PRO A 690 7.95 49.98 -6.01
N ALA A 691 7.94 49.37 -4.83
CA ALA A 691 7.75 47.93 -4.68
C ALA A 691 6.33 47.51 -5.11
N LEU A 692 5.31 48.27 -4.69
CA LEU A 692 3.91 48.10 -5.12
C LEU A 692 3.72 48.28 -6.64
N LYS A 693 4.54 49.12 -7.29
CA LYS A 693 4.55 49.29 -8.76
C LYS A 693 5.26 48.12 -9.45
N LEU A 694 6.38 47.64 -8.90
CA LEU A 694 7.13 46.49 -9.43
C LEU A 694 6.33 45.19 -9.34
N ILE A 695 5.77 44.86 -8.17
CA ILE A 695 4.95 43.65 -7.96
C ILE A 695 3.78 43.64 -8.95
N ARG A 696 3.05 44.75 -9.09
CA ARG A 696 1.99 44.86 -10.10
C ARG A 696 2.52 44.70 -11.53
N ARG A 697 3.69 45.23 -11.90
CA ARG A 697 4.24 45.03 -13.25
C ARG A 697 4.56 43.55 -13.53
N GLN A 698 5.19 42.84 -12.58
CA GLN A 698 5.54 41.43 -12.75
C GLN A 698 4.30 40.52 -12.74
N LEU A 699 3.41 40.74 -11.76
CA LEU A 699 2.12 40.05 -11.66
C LEU A 699 1.15 40.43 -12.79
N HIS A 700 1.51 41.41 -13.64
CA HIS A 700 0.81 41.64 -14.89
C HIS A 700 1.19 40.50 -15.84
N TRP A 701 2.29 40.61 -16.58
CA TRP A 701 2.62 39.67 -17.66
C TRP A 701 2.66 38.19 -17.25
N TYR A 702 3.01 37.88 -15.99
CA TYR A 702 3.10 36.50 -15.50
C TYR A 702 1.74 35.81 -15.33
N ALA A 703 0.73 36.51 -14.81
CA ALA A 703 -0.55 35.90 -14.46
C ALA A 703 -1.28 35.21 -15.63
N PRO A 704 -1.46 35.82 -16.83
CA PRO A 704 -2.11 35.13 -17.95
C PRO A 704 -1.27 33.99 -18.50
N ILE A 705 0.07 34.07 -18.46
CA ILE A 705 0.94 32.98 -18.91
C ILE A 705 0.82 31.78 -17.97
N ALA A 706 0.93 31.99 -16.66
CA ALA A 706 0.82 30.94 -15.65
C ALA A 706 -0.57 30.27 -15.68
N VAL A 707 -1.64 31.05 -15.85
CA VAL A 707 -3.01 30.52 -16.01
C VAL A 707 -3.17 29.73 -17.32
N THR A 708 -2.67 30.24 -18.45
CA THR A 708 -2.78 29.55 -19.74
C THR A 708 -1.97 28.25 -19.74
N ALA A 709 -0.76 28.26 -19.21
CA ALA A 709 0.07 27.07 -19.06
C ALA A 709 -0.58 26.03 -18.13
N MET A 710 -1.15 26.45 -16.99
CA MET A 710 -1.89 25.55 -16.08
C MET A 710 -3.11 24.92 -16.75
N VAL A 711 -3.90 25.70 -17.52
CA VAL A 711 -5.06 25.15 -18.26
C VAL A 711 -4.62 24.16 -19.33
N LEU A 712 -3.55 24.44 -20.07
CA LEU A 712 -3.01 23.51 -21.06
C LEU A 712 -2.51 22.22 -20.41
N VAL A 713 -1.69 22.31 -19.36
CA VAL A 713 -1.17 21.13 -18.64
C VAL A 713 -2.32 20.28 -18.11
N LEU A 714 -3.32 20.86 -17.45
CA LEU A 714 -4.46 20.10 -16.91
C LEU A 714 -5.34 19.46 -17.99
N VAL A 715 -5.35 19.97 -19.22
CA VAL A 715 -6.06 19.38 -20.38
C VAL A 715 -5.23 18.28 -21.07
N PHE A 716 -3.90 18.29 -20.92
CA PHE A 716 -3.02 17.20 -21.40
C PHE A 716 -2.82 16.08 -20.36
N ASP A 717 -2.79 16.40 -19.06
CA ASP A 717 -2.65 15.47 -17.91
C ASP A 717 -3.96 14.68 -17.63
N THR A 718 -4.98 14.87 -18.46
CA THR A 718 -6.28 14.17 -18.42
C THR A 718 -6.59 13.48 -19.75
N GLN A 719 -5.55 13.03 -20.45
CA GLN A 719 -5.59 12.20 -21.67
C GLN A 719 -4.80 10.90 -21.49
#